data_AF-A0A418MML3-F1
#
_entry.id   AF-A0A418MML3-F1
#
_cell.length_a   1.000
_cell.length_b   1.000
_cell.length_c   1.000
_cell.angle_alpha   90.00
_cell.angle_beta   90.00
_cell.angle_gamma   90.00
#
_symmetry.space_group_name_H-M   'P 1'
#
loop_
_entity.id
_entity.type
_entity.pdbx_description
1 polymer ?
#
loop_
_entity_poly.entity_id
_entity_poly.type
_entity_poly.pdbx_seq_one_letter_code
_entity_poly.pdbx_strand_id
1 'polypeptide(L)'
;MATVACLVGTLVAVAGPAGAAVTAPVAMAVTGPVAAVSVAPGELVLPAAPRAVPRATRILNAGTTGFLWAQEGDDRLLWTEYATGATTALDQRLPAPLRYDFNGWWPTRVSYHPGWYGAGSDTVAVYSVEPSPQVTLLRGATGGRSVPLPQGRSYQGTFGDTMLTRTDDLVFHLLRDGAEVPVTGLPADLTEVTVEDGDARSVLLRYQTADPADQWRHWGLVDVATGVFTELPDRPDPESGWEVTGFRLAPESVLRLRSGRYRLDVLDRADLSAPPITLNTGSFSHEAAYGLVGSRLLAVNPVAPGNNLYRGRPLLAESIDGSRPSRVTVMDPAAYQIVQAPDGSALVAGADEYVEQGDLDWAFYRITPSAGTVQRHRVTPVQPMPAQIHGLALGSGILSTADASTVYAPGGSYGAYRSTWLTVPTAGGAPAVERATLDGLVSGDDGSCLTSDAESRCVRMFADGTGYHGREADSYRDVTMLYANGDSAWGPTIDTKHFAPSLVDLSGRYAVIDGGTRSVQYVGEFRPGAEGVVLQQREWVGAAVWGSTLWSGSAAAGRVTATRLPDRTVVDEFTTSNGCTATHLQAVGRWVHWACLDTYWERGSGVYDRVTRRHQAAPARNVLLGDGYLVEEVSGPAGGLRLVDLRGELPTRMLVDADGLGPDGPRTSWTVDRFGGAVAYADPRHRVHIVPTGIPASALDVIDSTVSNSAADWSGTWWLSKPAGSWQLTFRDAAGTTLRTVSGSSARGVLRAAWDGRDSAGSAVADGTFTWTLTAQPADGVGGQLSVAGPALPAPPPPPPAKLKATKAPSISGTLAVGSTVKAVPGTWSPAATSYAYQWSANGTAIKGATAASLKLTASLVGKRLTVKVTAKRSGHPSGVATSAASAKVAKGKAPKATKKPSISGTPKVGRTVKALVGAWSPKANSYRYEWRLNGKLIKGATGKTLKLTSSMRNKKLTVTVIARRSGHVDGKATSKSVTVRR
;
A
#
# COMPACT_ATOMS: atom_id res chain seq x y z
N MET A 1 27.64 40.23 39.68
CA MET A 1 28.70 41.22 39.35
C MET A 1 28.91 41.20 37.84
N ALA A 2 29.04 42.40 37.25
CA ALA A 2 29.42 42.72 35.86
C ALA A 2 28.39 42.48 34.72
N THR A 3 27.40 43.37 34.70
CA THR A 3 26.87 44.21 33.60
C THR A 3 27.47 44.09 32.18
N VAL A 4 26.61 44.02 31.14
CA VAL A 4 26.76 44.76 29.87
C VAL A 4 25.37 45.18 29.33
N ALA A 5 25.32 46.41 28.79
CA ALA A 5 24.16 47.28 28.64
C ALA A 5 23.33 47.11 27.35
N CYS A 6 22.09 47.58 27.44
CA CYS A 6 21.07 47.68 26.41
C CYS A 6 21.11 49.06 25.73
N LEU A 7 20.82 49.15 24.43
CA LEU A 7 20.70 50.41 23.69
C LEU A 7 19.33 50.46 22.99
N VAL A 8 18.55 51.47 23.35
CA VAL A 8 17.18 51.74 22.92
C VAL A 8 17.20 52.66 21.69
N GLY A 9 16.33 52.39 20.71
CA GLY A 9 16.03 53.31 19.60
C GLY A 9 14.55 53.28 19.24
N THR A 10 13.83 54.32 19.66
CA THR A 10 12.41 54.60 19.37
C THR A 10 12.28 55.28 18.02
N LEU A 11 11.25 54.95 17.21
CA LEU A 11 10.80 55.83 16.13
C LEU A 11 9.28 55.81 15.93
N VAL A 12 8.79 57.00 15.64
CA VAL A 12 7.42 57.55 15.81
C VAL A 12 6.52 57.23 14.61
N ALA A 13 5.24 56.99 14.88
CA ALA A 13 4.17 56.82 13.89
C ALA A 13 3.59 58.16 13.41
N VAL A 14 3.22 58.22 12.12
CA VAL A 14 2.36 59.28 11.55
C VAL A 14 1.27 58.61 10.69
N ALA A 15 0.02 59.03 10.91
CA ALA A 15 -1.19 58.53 10.27
C ALA A 15 -1.68 59.44 9.13
N GLY A 16 -2.42 58.86 8.17
CA GLY A 16 -3.26 59.56 7.19
C GLY A 16 -4.11 58.59 6.33
N PRO A 17 -5.32 58.94 5.86
CA PRO A 17 -6.47 58.03 5.85
C PRO A 17 -7.15 57.71 4.49
N ALA A 18 -8.05 56.72 4.56
CA ALA A 18 -9.31 56.51 3.80
C ALA A 18 -9.31 55.91 2.37
N GLY A 19 -10.10 54.83 2.19
CA GLY A 19 -10.56 54.32 0.88
C GLY A 19 -11.17 52.90 0.83
N ALA A 20 -12.43 52.77 1.25
CA ALA A 20 -13.48 51.74 0.99
C ALA A 20 -13.19 50.30 0.43
N ALA A 21 -13.49 49.31 1.29
CA ALA A 21 -14.31 48.08 1.16
C ALA A 21 -14.43 47.25 -0.15
N VAL A 22 -14.08 45.94 -0.07
CA VAL A 22 -14.90 44.76 -0.48
C VAL A 22 -14.51 43.53 0.37
N THR A 23 -15.50 42.72 0.78
CA THR A 23 -15.49 41.55 1.68
C THR A 23 -15.03 40.21 1.04
N ALA A 24 -14.23 39.40 1.76
CA ALA A 24 -14.12 37.92 1.70
C ALA A 24 -13.25 37.38 2.89
N PRO A 25 -13.31 36.08 3.27
CA PRO A 25 -13.25 35.63 4.68
C PRO A 25 -11.85 35.60 5.31
N VAL A 26 -11.84 35.74 6.64
CA VAL A 26 -10.68 35.66 7.51
C VAL A 26 -10.14 34.23 7.56
N ALA A 27 -9.05 33.98 6.84
CA ALA A 27 -8.09 32.95 7.20
C ALA A 27 -7.18 33.53 8.30
N MET A 28 -7.27 33.03 9.53
CA MET A 28 -6.31 33.40 10.57
C MET A 28 -4.98 32.69 10.28
N ALA A 29 -4.06 33.45 9.69
CA ALA A 29 -2.66 33.10 9.58
C ALA A 29 -2.00 33.10 10.97
N VAL A 30 -1.30 32.01 11.27
CA VAL A 30 -0.40 31.91 12.43
C VAL A 30 0.88 32.67 12.09
N THR A 31 1.14 33.80 12.76
CA THR A 31 2.48 34.39 12.79
C THR A 31 2.79 34.91 14.18
N GLY A 32 3.47 34.09 14.99
CA GLY A 32 4.39 34.53 16.02
C GLY A 32 5.80 34.11 15.60
N PRO A 33 6.85 34.94 15.81
CA PRO A 33 8.18 34.61 15.33
C PRO A 33 8.77 33.52 16.22
N VAL A 34 8.79 32.28 15.72
CA VAL A 34 9.78 31.30 16.19
C VAL A 34 11.13 31.86 15.80
N ALA A 35 12.03 32.05 16.77
CA ALA A 35 13.41 32.44 16.48
C ALA A 35 13.94 31.52 15.37
N ALA A 36 14.32 32.11 14.24
CA ALA A 36 14.85 31.37 13.11
C ALA A 36 16.15 30.70 13.56
N VAL A 37 16.10 29.39 13.80
CA VAL A 37 17.29 28.57 13.83
C VAL A 37 17.95 28.75 12.46
N SER A 38 19.24 29.08 12.43
CA SER A 38 19.99 29.25 11.19
C SER A 38 20.01 27.92 10.43
N VAL A 39 19.07 27.75 9.52
CA VAL A 39 19.02 26.64 8.56
C VAL A 39 20.22 26.80 7.63
N ALA A 40 20.94 25.72 7.35
CA ALA A 40 22.01 25.79 6.35
C ALA A 40 21.39 26.24 5.01
N PRO A 41 22.00 27.18 4.26
CA PRO A 41 21.44 27.62 3.00
C PRO A 41 21.24 26.42 2.07
N GLY A 42 20.00 26.14 1.68
CA GLY A 42 19.65 25.02 0.79
C GLY A 42 19.06 23.78 1.48
N GLU A 43 18.86 23.76 2.79
CA GLU A 43 18.29 22.61 3.51
C GLU A 43 16.75 22.57 3.49
N LEU A 44 16.18 21.36 3.43
CA LEU A 44 14.75 21.10 3.59
C LEU A 44 14.50 20.39 4.93
N VAL A 45 13.58 20.91 5.75
CA VAL A 45 13.17 20.27 7.00
C VAL A 45 11.72 19.79 6.88
N LEU A 46 11.53 18.47 6.98
CA LEU A 46 10.21 17.85 7.02
C LEU A 46 9.72 17.77 8.47
N PRO A 47 8.50 18.24 8.77
CA PRO A 47 7.92 18.09 10.09
C PRO A 47 7.70 16.60 10.42
N ALA A 48 7.81 16.25 11.69
CA ALA A 48 7.39 14.94 12.16
C ALA A 48 5.87 14.78 11.96
N ALA A 49 5.44 13.58 11.55
CA ALA A 49 4.02 13.24 11.56
C ALA A 49 3.50 13.17 13.01
N PRO A 50 2.19 13.35 13.26
CA PRO A 50 1.60 13.04 14.56
C PRO A 50 1.75 11.55 14.90
N ARG A 51 2.08 11.25 16.17
CA ARG A 51 2.11 9.90 16.71
C ARG A 51 0.71 9.31 16.73
N ALA A 52 0.57 8.02 16.40
CA ALA A 52 -0.73 7.34 16.41
C ALA A 52 -1.41 7.30 17.79
N VAL A 53 -0.60 7.22 18.85
CA VAL A 53 -1.04 7.28 20.24
C VAL A 53 -1.19 8.74 20.66
N PRO A 54 -2.36 9.16 21.17
CA PRO A 54 -2.56 10.49 21.71
C PRO A 54 -1.50 10.88 22.74
N ARG A 55 -1.23 12.17 22.87
CA ARG A 55 -0.34 12.66 23.92
C ARG A 55 -0.92 12.32 25.28
N ALA A 56 -0.09 11.77 26.16
CA ALA A 56 -0.54 11.52 27.53
C ALA A 56 -0.86 12.86 28.22
N THR A 57 -2.02 12.93 28.88
CA THR A 57 -2.49 14.11 29.60
C THR A 57 -3.05 13.73 30.96
N ARG A 58 -2.87 14.60 31.95
CA ARG A 58 -3.45 14.43 33.28
C ARG A 58 -4.10 15.72 33.75
N ILE A 59 -5.40 15.69 34.02
CA ILE A 59 -6.09 16.78 34.72
C ILE A 59 -5.78 16.64 36.20
N LEU A 60 -5.24 17.69 36.82
CA LEU A 60 -4.75 17.66 38.19
C LEU A 60 -5.72 18.34 39.17
N ASN A 61 -6.43 19.37 38.71
CA ASN A 61 -7.46 20.08 39.47
C ASN A 61 -8.48 20.69 38.48
N ALA A 62 -9.76 20.75 38.86
CA ALA A 62 -10.79 21.47 38.15
C ALA A 62 -11.48 22.48 39.08
N GLY A 63 -11.48 23.74 38.66
CA GLY A 63 -12.13 24.82 39.37
C GLY A 63 -13.37 25.34 38.65
N THR A 64 -13.80 26.54 39.03
CA THR A 64 -14.96 27.25 38.48
C THR A 64 -14.63 28.06 37.23
N THR A 65 -13.41 28.59 37.11
CA THR A 65 -12.99 29.43 35.98
C THR A 65 -12.05 28.72 35.02
N GLY A 66 -11.40 27.66 35.48
CA GLY A 66 -10.48 26.87 34.67
C GLY A 66 -10.06 25.57 35.33
N PHE A 67 -9.03 24.95 34.78
CA PHE A 67 -8.48 23.70 35.28
C PHE A 67 -6.97 23.62 35.10
N LEU A 68 -6.35 22.88 36.00
CA LEU A 68 -4.92 22.58 35.99
C LEU A 68 -4.69 21.22 35.35
N TRP A 69 -3.70 21.13 34.46
CA TRP A 69 -3.32 19.87 33.83
C TRP A 69 -1.82 19.83 33.52
N ALA A 70 -1.35 18.63 33.17
CA ALA A 70 0.00 18.38 32.70
C ALA A 70 -0.03 17.43 31.49
N GLN A 71 1.07 17.40 30.74
CA GLN A 71 1.17 16.62 29.51
C GLN A 71 2.54 15.99 29.31
N GLU A 72 2.58 14.98 28.45
CA GLU A 72 3.78 14.24 28.10
C GLU A 72 4.91 15.15 27.60
N GLY A 73 6.12 14.95 28.11
CA GLY A 73 7.31 15.69 27.69
C GLY A 73 7.37 17.15 28.13
N ASP A 74 6.43 17.61 28.97
CA ASP A 74 6.43 18.94 29.58
C ASP A 74 6.30 18.76 31.11
N ASP A 75 7.24 19.30 31.87
CA ASP A 75 7.19 19.29 33.33
C ASP A 75 6.45 20.51 33.90
N ARG A 76 6.11 21.51 33.08
CA ARG A 76 5.37 22.69 33.56
C ARG A 76 3.93 22.32 33.86
N LEU A 77 3.39 22.96 34.90
CA LEU A 77 1.96 22.92 35.16
C LEU A 77 1.24 23.89 34.21
N LEU A 78 0.10 23.46 33.66
CA LEU A 78 -0.65 24.21 32.66
C LEU A 78 -2.04 24.55 33.22
N TRP A 79 -2.38 25.83 33.24
CA TRP A 79 -3.71 26.30 33.61
C TRP A 79 -4.48 26.74 32.37
N THR A 80 -5.67 26.18 32.15
CA THR A 80 -6.56 26.56 31.04
C THR A 80 -7.84 27.19 31.56
N GLU A 81 -8.18 28.37 31.05
CA GLU A 81 -9.44 29.06 31.36
C GLU A 81 -10.59 28.52 30.51
N TYR A 82 -11.76 28.27 31.10
CA TYR A 82 -12.93 27.78 30.36
C TYR A 82 -13.49 28.80 29.38
N ALA A 83 -13.47 30.10 29.75
CA ALA A 83 -14.11 31.15 28.97
C ALA A 83 -13.40 31.42 27.64
N THR A 84 -12.08 31.27 27.61
CA THR A 84 -11.23 31.60 26.45
C THR A 84 -10.60 30.39 25.79
N GLY A 85 -10.48 29.26 26.52
CA GLY A 85 -9.65 28.12 26.11
C GLY A 85 -8.16 28.41 26.15
N ALA A 86 -7.74 29.60 26.61
CA ALA A 86 -6.34 30.00 26.67
C ALA A 86 -5.62 29.20 27.75
N THR A 87 -4.42 28.72 27.43
CA THR A 87 -3.57 27.95 28.34
C THR A 87 -2.34 28.77 28.73
N THR A 88 -2.11 28.90 30.03
CA THR A 88 -0.96 29.58 30.63
C THR A 88 -0.08 28.55 31.33
N ALA A 89 1.20 28.50 30.95
CA ALA A 89 2.19 27.69 31.66
C ALA A 89 2.62 28.41 32.95
N LEU A 90 2.59 27.70 34.06
CA LEU A 90 3.01 28.21 35.37
C LEU A 90 4.52 28.06 35.55
N ASP A 91 5.10 28.88 36.42
CA ASP A 91 6.51 28.74 36.81
C ASP A 91 6.76 27.46 37.61
N GLN A 92 5.72 26.96 38.28
CA GLN A 92 5.74 25.72 39.05
C GLN A 92 5.73 24.49 38.14
N ARG A 93 6.47 23.46 38.57
CA ARG A 93 6.76 22.27 37.77
C ARG A 93 6.41 21.00 38.54
N LEU A 94 6.11 19.96 37.78
CA LEU A 94 6.14 18.59 38.26
C LEU A 94 7.57 18.19 38.64
N PRO A 95 7.75 17.25 39.59
CA PRO A 95 9.08 16.71 39.92
C PRO A 95 9.80 16.07 38.73
N ALA A 96 9.03 15.56 37.76
CA ALA A 96 9.51 15.06 36.49
C ALA A 96 8.42 15.24 35.42
N PRO A 97 8.78 15.38 34.13
CA PRO A 97 7.81 15.40 33.04
C PRO A 97 6.95 14.13 33.02
N LEU A 98 5.68 14.27 32.63
CA LEU A 98 4.84 13.11 32.36
C LEU A 98 5.47 12.28 31.23
N ARG A 99 5.53 10.96 31.42
CA ARG A 99 5.97 10.01 30.39
C ARG A 99 4.81 9.10 30.03
N TYR A 100 4.71 8.79 28.75
CA TYR A 100 3.84 7.73 28.29
C TYR A 100 4.45 6.37 28.66
N ASP A 101 3.69 5.53 29.35
CA ASP A 101 4.08 4.17 29.71
C ASP A 101 3.06 3.20 29.10
N PHE A 102 3.50 2.41 28.13
CA PHE A 102 2.66 1.47 27.39
C PHE A 102 2.61 0.06 28.01
N ASN A 103 3.57 -0.25 28.89
CA ASN A 103 3.71 -1.53 29.59
C ASN A 103 3.21 -1.46 31.03
N GLY A 104 3.19 -0.26 31.60
CA GLY A 104 2.92 -0.03 33.01
C GLY A 104 1.56 0.58 33.30
N TRP A 105 1.11 0.28 34.52
CA TRP A 105 0.23 1.15 35.26
C TRP A 105 1.01 2.45 35.50
N TRP A 106 0.52 3.57 34.95
CA TRP A 106 1.04 4.95 35.04
C TRP A 106 2.06 5.20 36.18
N PRO A 107 3.19 5.89 35.92
CA PRO A 107 4.35 5.89 36.79
C PRO A 107 4.03 6.28 38.24
N THR A 108 4.45 5.41 39.15
CA THR A 108 4.41 5.50 40.63
C THR A 108 5.29 6.60 41.23
N ARG A 109 5.92 7.45 40.40
CA ARG A 109 6.94 8.43 40.83
C ARG A 109 6.46 9.87 41.00
N VAL A 110 5.26 10.21 40.53
CA VAL A 110 4.65 11.54 40.75
C VAL A 110 3.44 11.36 41.65
N SER A 111 3.38 12.11 42.74
CA SER A 111 2.26 12.10 43.69
C SER A 111 0.99 12.68 43.05
N TYR A 112 0.23 11.85 42.32
CA TYR A 112 -1.10 12.19 41.81
C TYR A 112 -2.20 12.00 42.87
N HIS A 113 -1.86 12.17 44.14
CA HIS A 113 -2.84 12.05 45.22
C HIS A 113 -3.90 13.16 45.07
N PRO A 114 -5.18 12.85 45.27
CA PRO A 114 -6.25 13.86 45.25
C PRO A 114 -5.92 15.05 46.14
N GLY A 115 -6.17 16.26 45.66
CA GLY A 115 -5.88 17.50 46.37
C GLY A 115 -4.42 17.91 46.42
N TRP A 116 -3.45 17.08 45.99
CA TRP A 116 -2.03 17.45 46.03
C TRP A 116 -1.74 18.75 45.27
N TYR A 117 -2.40 18.93 44.12
CA TYR A 117 -2.34 20.13 43.29
C TYR A 117 -3.53 21.10 43.46
N GLY A 118 -4.33 20.91 44.51
CA GLY A 118 -5.65 21.51 44.67
C GLY A 118 -6.77 20.59 44.17
N ALA A 119 -7.95 20.72 44.76
CA ALA A 119 -9.15 20.01 44.32
C ALA A 119 -10.42 20.83 44.61
N GLY A 120 -11.31 20.88 43.63
CA GLY A 120 -12.65 21.47 43.79
C GLY A 120 -12.67 23.00 43.86
N SER A 121 -11.66 23.70 43.33
CA SER A 121 -11.60 25.17 43.25
C SER A 121 -10.61 25.64 42.20
N ASP A 122 -10.56 26.96 41.98
CA ASP A 122 -9.52 27.59 41.16
C ASP A 122 -8.15 27.66 41.85
N THR A 123 -7.99 27.09 43.04
CA THR A 123 -6.74 27.15 43.80
C THR A 123 -5.80 26.04 43.34
N VAL A 124 -4.62 26.44 42.87
CA VAL A 124 -3.52 25.53 42.51
C VAL A 124 -2.57 25.45 43.69
N ALA A 125 -2.29 24.24 44.16
CA ALA A 125 -1.36 23.99 45.25
C ALA A 125 -0.07 23.32 44.74
N VAL A 126 1.09 23.77 45.22
CA VAL A 126 2.38 23.17 44.88
C VAL A 126 3.22 23.05 46.13
N TYR A 127 3.38 21.81 46.60
CA TYR A 127 4.18 21.48 47.77
C TYR A 127 5.68 21.44 47.45
N SER A 128 6.49 22.08 48.30
CA SER A 128 7.95 22.01 48.28
C SER A 128 8.49 21.65 49.66
N VAL A 129 9.52 20.81 49.70
CA VAL A 129 10.27 20.47 50.92
C VAL A 129 11.40 21.47 51.21
N GLU A 130 11.90 22.16 50.19
CA GLU A 130 13.02 23.09 50.28
C GLU A 130 12.59 24.56 50.06
N PRO A 131 13.23 25.54 50.72
CA PRO A 131 14.23 25.40 51.81
C PRO A 131 13.63 24.95 53.15
N SER A 132 12.30 24.95 53.28
CA SER A 132 11.54 24.32 54.37
C SER A 132 10.16 23.90 53.85
N PRO A 133 9.47 22.91 54.46
CA PRO A 133 8.18 22.42 54.01
C PRO A 133 7.12 23.53 53.91
N GLN A 134 6.63 23.78 52.70
CA GLN A 134 5.65 24.83 52.41
C GLN A 134 4.81 24.47 51.18
N VAL A 135 3.63 25.08 51.08
CA VAL A 135 2.75 24.96 49.91
C VAL A 135 2.56 26.33 49.28
N THR A 136 2.87 26.43 47.99
CA THR A 136 2.56 27.60 47.19
C THR A 136 1.11 27.49 46.70
N LEU A 137 0.30 28.49 47.02
CA LEU A 137 -1.10 28.58 46.59
C LEU A 137 -1.24 29.70 45.55
N LEU A 138 -1.73 29.36 44.37
CA LEU A 138 -2.04 30.27 43.27
C LEU A 138 -3.54 30.28 43.02
N ARG A 139 -4.08 31.35 42.43
CA ARG A 139 -5.46 31.38 41.92
C ARG A 139 -5.43 31.32 40.39
N GLY A 140 -5.76 30.15 39.85
CA GLY A 140 -5.54 29.81 38.46
C GLY A 140 -4.07 30.01 38.08
N ALA A 141 -3.83 30.90 37.11
CA ALA A 141 -2.48 31.27 36.69
C ALA A 141 -1.92 32.56 37.35
N THR A 142 -2.63 33.13 38.33
CA THR A 142 -2.32 34.45 38.87
C THR A 142 -2.20 34.46 40.38
N GLY A 143 -1.31 35.33 40.88
CA GLY A 143 -1.06 35.48 42.31
C GLY A 143 -0.38 34.23 42.90
N GLY A 144 0.42 34.42 43.94
CA GLY A 144 1.09 33.31 44.62
C GLY A 144 1.44 33.68 46.04
N ARG A 145 1.00 32.85 46.99
CA ARG A 145 1.41 32.95 48.39
C ARG A 145 1.94 31.60 48.86
N SER A 146 3.08 31.61 49.54
CA SER A 146 3.59 30.42 50.20
C SER A 146 3.07 30.33 51.62
N VAL A 147 2.56 29.17 51.99
CA VAL A 147 2.08 28.86 53.33
C VAL A 147 3.02 27.82 53.94
N PRO A 148 3.77 28.15 55.00
CA PRO A 148 4.63 27.18 55.67
C PRO A 148 3.77 26.13 56.38
N LEU A 149 4.25 24.88 56.40
CA LEU A 149 3.61 23.83 57.18
C LEU A 149 4.02 23.97 58.66
N PRO A 150 3.09 23.80 59.62
CA PRO A 150 3.45 23.72 61.03
C PRO A 150 4.44 22.57 61.30
N GLN A 151 5.28 22.71 62.33
CA GLN A 151 6.29 21.71 62.67
C GLN A 151 5.66 20.35 62.97
N GLY A 152 6.24 19.26 62.43
CA GLY A 152 5.72 17.90 62.61
C GLY A 152 4.45 17.61 61.80
N ARG A 153 4.09 18.45 60.84
CA ARG A 153 2.99 18.23 59.90
C ARG A 153 3.50 17.78 58.54
N SER A 154 2.81 16.79 57.97
CA SER A 154 2.93 16.37 56.58
C SER A 154 1.76 16.92 55.77
N TYR A 155 2.03 17.35 54.53
CA TYR A 155 1.00 17.82 53.61
C TYR A 155 0.17 16.64 53.06
N GLN A 156 -1.15 16.78 53.04
CA GLN A 156 -2.08 15.74 52.56
C GLN A 156 -2.93 16.20 51.37
N GLY A 157 -2.96 17.50 51.06
CA GLY A 157 -3.71 18.06 49.95
C GLY A 157 -4.30 19.43 50.27
N THR A 158 -4.81 20.11 49.26
CA THR A 158 -5.55 21.36 49.36
C THR A 158 -6.92 21.14 48.72
N PHE A 159 -7.98 21.43 49.47
CA PHE A 159 -9.37 21.17 49.10
C PHE A 159 -10.14 22.48 49.23
N GLY A 160 -10.64 23.00 48.11
CA GLY A 160 -11.09 24.40 48.07
C GLY A 160 -9.90 25.34 48.26
N ASP A 161 -9.94 26.15 49.31
CA ASP A 161 -8.85 27.03 49.75
C ASP A 161 -8.19 26.54 51.05
N THR A 162 -8.56 25.35 51.53
CA THR A 162 -8.15 24.81 52.83
C THR A 162 -7.10 23.73 52.64
N MET A 163 -5.96 23.86 53.34
CA MET A 163 -4.92 22.84 53.34
C MET A 163 -5.24 21.77 54.39
N LEU A 164 -5.12 20.50 54.00
CA LEU A 164 -5.17 19.37 54.90
C LEU A 164 -3.74 18.93 55.22
N THR A 165 -3.45 18.78 56.51
CA THR A 165 -2.17 18.30 57.01
C THR A 165 -2.37 17.16 58.00
N ARG A 166 -1.34 16.34 58.22
CA ARG A 166 -1.41 15.20 59.14
C ARG A 166 -0.12 15.06 59.93
N THR A 167 -0.24 14.65 61.18
CA THR A 167 0.86 14.23 62.04
C THR A 167 1.30 12.79 61.81
N ASP A 168 2.38 12.38 62.47
CA ASP A 168 2.87 10.99 62.45
C ASP A 168 1.92 10.03 63.19
N ASP A 169 1.20 10.50 64.21
CA ASP A 169 0.13 9.78 64.92
C ASP A 169 -1.24 9.83 64.20
N LEU A 170 -1.23 10.11 62.89
CA LEU A 170 -2.41 10.08 62.01
C LEU A 170 -3.52 11.09 62.32
N VAL A 171 -3.22 12.16 63.07
CA VAL A 171 -4.18 13.24 63.38
C VAL A 171 -4.18 14.29 62.26
N PHE A 172 -5.34 14.50 61.66
CA PHE A 172 -5.53 15.48 60.59
C PHE A 172 -5.87 16.87 61.11
N HIS A 173 -5.41 17.90 60.41
CA HIS A 173 -5.68 19.29 60.71
C HIS A 173 -6.00 20.06 59.42
N LEU A 174 -7.00 20.92 59.50
CA LEU A 174 -7.37 21.88 58.47
C LEU A 174 -6.66 23.20 58.74
N LEU A 175 -5.93 23.70 57.75
CA LEU A 175 -5.20 24.95 57.82
C LEU A 175 -5.81 25.95 56.83
N ARG A 176 -6.31 27.07 57.36
CA ARG A 176 -6.90 28.16 56.58
C ARG A 176 -6.50 29.51 57.18
N ASP A 177 -5.97 30.39 56.35
CA ASP A 177 -5.58 31.76 56.74
C ASP A 177 -4.71 31.84 58.02
N GLY A 178 -3.87 30.81 58.24
CA GLY A 178 -3.00 30.69 59.42
C GLY A 178 -3.66 30.09 60.67
N ALA A 179 -4.97 29.86 60.66
CA ALA A 179 -5.69 29.14 61.70
C ALA A 179 -5.66 27.62 61.43
N GLU A 180 -5.35 26.84 62.46
CA GLU A 180 -5.32 25.38 62.42
C GLU A 180 -6.48 24.81 63.24
N VAL A 181 -7.30 23.95 62.62
CA VAL A 181 -8.46 23.30 63.22
C VAL A 181 -8.24 21.78 63.16
N PRO A 182 -8.20 21.05 64.30
CA PRO A 182 -8.06 19.61 64.29
C PRO A 182 -9.32 18.93 63.73
N VAL A 183 -9.13 17.86 62.98
CA VAL A 183 -10.23 17.00 62.55
C VAL A 183 -10.71 16.18 63.75
N THR A 184 -12.02 16.17 63.99
CA THR A 184 -12.65 15.52 65.14
C THR A 184 -13.57 14.39 64.70
N GLY A 185 -13.74 13.37 65.55
CA GLY A 185 -14.63 12.22 65.28
C GLY A 185 -13.98 11.06 64.53
N LEU A 186 -12.69 11.13 64.20
CA LEU A 186 -11.93 9.99 63.67
C LEU A 186 -11.82 8.86 64.72
N PRO A 187 -11.82 7.58 64.30
CA PRO A 187 -11.54 6.46 65.18
C PRO A 187 -10.20 6.61 65.90
N ALA A 188 -10.11 6.15 67.15
CA ALA A 188 -8.91 6.34 67.98
C ALA A 188 -7.80 5.31 67.68
N ASP A 189 -8.13 4.21 67.00
CA ASP A 189 -7.28 3.04 66.77
C ASP A 189 -6.89 2.87 65.29
N LEU A 190 -6.73 3.98 64.56
CA LEU A 190 -6.33 3.96 63.16
C LEU A 190 -4.93 3.37 62.96
N THR A 191 -4.79 2.48 61.98
CA THR A 191 -3.51 1.88 61.57
C THR A 191 -3.05 2.37 60.20
N GLU A 192 -3.98 2.65 59.30
CA GLU A 192 -3.75 3.25 57.98
C GLU A 192 -4.83 4.31 57.73
N VAL A 193 -4.47 5.47 57.18
CA VAL A 193 -5.43 6.45 56.67
C VAL A 193 -4.82 7.24 55.52
N THR A 194 -5.58 7.36 54.44
CA THR A 194 -5.18 8.03 53.20
C THR A 194 -6.33 8.84 52.63
N VAL A 195 -6.03 9.94 51.95
CA VAL A 195 -7.03 10.69 51.19
C VAL A 195 -7.34 9.96 49.89
N GLU A 196 -8.62 9.64 49.65
CA GLU A 196 -9.08 8.93 48.45
C GLU A 196 -9.72 9.85 47.40
N ASP A 197 -10.36 10.93 47.84
CA ASP A 197 -10.97 11.95 46.97
C ASP A 197 -11.22 13.23 47.80
N GLY A 198 -11.59 14.33 47.15
CA GLY A 198 -11.96 15.53 47.88
C GLY A 198 -12.34 16.71 47.00
N ASP A 199 -13.08 17.65 47.57
CA ASP A 199 -13.46 18.92 46.95
C ASP A 199 -13.55 20.02 48.02
N ALA A 200 -14.00 21.22 47.64
CA ALA A 200 -14.11 22.35 48.57
C ALA A 200 -15.05 22.14 49.77
N ARG A 201 -15.91 21.12 49.75
CA ARG A 201 -16.89 20.82 50.81
C ARG A 201 -16.43 19.68 51.71
N SER A 202 -15.82 18.62 51.16
CA SER A 202 -15.40 17.48 51.96
C SER A 202 -14.14 16.80 51.45
N VAL A 203 -13.41 16.18 52.37
CA VAL A 203 -12.32 15.24 52.06
C VAL A 203 -12.79 13.83 52.36
N LEU A 204 -12.67 12.94 51.38
CA LEU A 204 -12.92 11.52 51.54
C LEU A 204 -11.65 10.82 52.05
N LEU A 205 -11.75 10.22 53.22
CA LEU A 205 -10.68 9.43 53.82
C LEU A 205 -10.99 7.94 53.67
N ARG A 206 -9.97 7.16 53.29
CA ARG A 206 -9.96 5.70 53.35
C ARG A 206 -9.05 5.26 54.48
N TYR A 207 -9.54 4.41 55.38
CA TYR A 207 -8.81 4.03 56.58
C TYR A 207 -8.94 2.55 56.97
N GLN A 208 -8.11 2.10 57.90
CA GLN A 208 -8.18 0.82 58.60
C GLN A 208 -8.00 1.05 60.11
N THR A 209 -8.66 0.22 60.91
CA THR A 209 -8.54 0.23 62.38
C THR A 209 -7.59 -0.88 62.84
N ALA A 210 -7.33 -0.96 64.14
CA ALA A 210 -6.44 -1.97 64.72
C ALA A 210 -7.18 -3.26 65.08
N ASP A 211 -8.50 -3.32 64.87
CA ASP A 211 -9.32 -4.48 65.20
C ASP A 211 -8.94 -5.68 64.31
N PRO A 212 -8.35 -6.76 64.86
CA PRO A 212 -7.98 -7.93 64.07
C PRO A 212 -9.21 -8.70 63.52
N ALA A 213 -10.41 -8.43 64.04
CA ALA A 213 -11.66 -8.98 63.50
C ALA A 213 -12.15 -8.23 62.26
N ASP A 214 -11.74 -6.98 62.05
CA ASP A 214 -12.07 -6.17 60.88
C ASP A 214 -10.84 -5.98 59.98
N GLN A 215 -10.66 -6.91 59.05
CA GLN A 215 -9.57 -6.88 58.08
C GLN A 215 -9.83 -5.96 56.88
N TRP A 216 -10.96 -5.23 56.87
CA TRP A 216 -11.43 -4.52 55.70
C TRP A 216 -11.14 -3.00 55.79
N ARG A 217 -11.19 -2.33 54.63
CA ARG A 217 -10.99 -0.86 54.55
C ARG A 217 -12.32 -0.15 54.79
N HIS A 218 -12.26 1.01 55.45
CA HIS A 218 -13.40 1.85 55.73
C HIS A 218 -13.28 3.24 55.10
N TRP A 219 -14.39 3.96 55.06
CA TRP A 219 -14.45 5.30 54.49
C TRP A 219 -15.24 6.28 55.33
N GLY A 220 -14.85 7.55 55.27
CA GLY A 220 -15.60 8.64 55.88
C GLY A 220 -15.28 9.99 55.24
N LEU A 221 -16.12 10.97 55.55
CA LEU A 221 -16.00 12.34 55.06
C LEU A 221 -15.56 13.26 56.18
N VAL A 222 -14.54 14.06 55.93
CA VAL A 222 -14.23 15.24 56.73
C VAL A 222 -14.91 16.43 56.08
N ASP A 223 -15.79 17.13 56.79
CA ASP A 223 -16.32 18.41 56.35
C ASP A 223 -15.21 19.47 56.44
N VAL A 224 -14.90 20.10 55.29
CA VAL A 224 -13.77 21.03 55.15
C VAL A 224 -14.02 22.35 55.91
N ALA A 225 -15.27 22.70 56.19
CA ALA A 225 -15.61 23.93 56.90
C ALA A 225 -15.51 23.76 58.43
N THR A 226 -15.85 22.59 58.95
CA THR A 226 -15.99 22.34 60.39
C THR A 226 -14.91 21.42 60.97
N GLY A 227 -14.25 20.61 60.14
CA GLY A 227 -13.33 19.56 60.60
C GLY A 227 -14.01 18.36 61.22
N VAL A 228 -15.32 18.20 61.07
CA VAL A 228 -16.06 17.06 61.61
C VAL A 228 -15.96 15.88 60.64
N PHE A 229 -15.55 14.72 61.16
CA PHE A 229 -15.54 13.44 60.44
C PHE A 229 -16.89 12.72 60.61
N THR A 230 -17.41 12.18 59.51
CA THR A 230 -18.63 11.35 59.46
C THR A 230 -18.32 10.05 58.72
N GLU A 231 -18.59 8.91 59.35
CA GLU A 231 -18.43 7.60 58.71
C GLU A 231 -19.42 7.43 57.54
N LEU A 232 -18.94 6.82 56.45
CA LEU A 232 -19.79 6.49 55.31
C LEU A 232 -20.38 5.09 55.49
N PRO A 233 -21.60 4.84 54.96
CA PRO A 233 -22.17 3.49 54.93
C PRO A 233 -21.42 2.62 53.93
N ASP A 234 -20.28 2.07 54.30
CA ASP A 234 -19.37 1.31 53.43
C ASP A 234 -19.55 -0.22 53.52
N ARG A 235 -20.39 -0.70 54.45
CA ARG A 235 -20.75 -2.12 54.62
C ARG A 235 -22.24 -2.37 54.37
N PRO A 236 -22.72 -2.30 53.11
CA PRO A 236 -24.10 -2.65 52.78
C PRO A 236 -24.44 -4.11 53.10
N ASP A 237 -23.45 -5.00 53.03
CA ASP A 237 -23.51 -6.39 53.48
C ASP A 237 -22.28 -6.67 54.37
N PRO A 238 -22.45 -6.79 55.69
CA PRO A 238 -21.34 -7.08 56.62
C PRO A 238 -20.63 -8.41 56.34
N GLU A 239 -21.29 -9.38 55.72
CA GLU A 239 -20.70 -10.69 55.39
C GLU A 239 -19.88 -10.63 54.08
N SER A 240 -20.06 -9.58 53.27
CA SER A 240 -19.37 -9.35 52.00
C SER A 240 -18.52 -8.07 52.01
N GLY A 241 -17.70 -7.88 53.05
CA GLY A 241 -16.90 -6.65 53.25
C GLY A 241 -16.03 -6.22 52.05
N TRP A 242 -15.60 -7.14 51.19
CA TRP A 242 -14.86 -6.85 49.95
C TRP A 242 -15.67 -6.17 48.84
N GLU A 243 -17.00 -6.08 48.98
CA GLU A 243 -17.90 -5.59 47.93
C GLU A 243 -17.63 -4.12 47.58
N VAL A 244 -17.44 -3.26 48.58
CA VAL A 244 -17.14 -1.85 48.40
C VAL A 244 -15.66 -1.67 48.16
N THR A 245 -15.33 -1.11 47.00
CA THR A 245 -13.95 -0.96 46.53
C THR A 245 -13.45 0.47 46.56
N GLY A 246 -14.33 1.43 46.81
CA GLY A 246 -13.99 2.84 46.97
C GLY A 246 -15.20 3.77 46.86
N PHE A 247 -14.92 5.07 46.94
CA PHE A 247 -15.92 6.12 46.84
C PHE A 247 -15.45 7.29 45.97
N ARG A 248 -16.38 8.00 45.32
CA ARG A 248 -16.09 9.22 44.56
C ARG A 248 -17.05 10.34 44.94
N LEU A 249 -16.57 11.58 44.91
CA LEU A 249 -17.39 12.74 45.22
C LEU A 249 -17.99 13.37 43.95
N ALA A 250 -19.27 13.74 44.07
CA ALA A 250 -19.96 14.68 43.20
C ALA A 250 -20.50 15.84 44.06
N PRO A 251 -20.91 16.98 43.47
CA PRO A 251 -21.29 18.16 44.26
C PRO A 251 -22.34 17.87 45.35
N GLU A 252 -23.39 17.12 44.98
CA GLU A 252 -24.50 16.77 45.86
C GLU A 252 -24.63 15.27 46.14
N SER A 253 -23.65 14.47 45.70
CA SER A 253 -23.75 13.01 45.82
C SER A 253 -22.42 12.36 46.16
N VAL A 254 -22.52 11.21 46.80
CA VAL A 254 -21.38 10.33 47.10
C VAL A 254 -21.60 9.03 46.34
N LEU A 255 -20.66 8.66 45.47
CA LEU A 255 -20.74 7.43 44.68
C LEU A 255 -20.05 6.31 45.46
N ARG A 256 -20.77 5.28 45.87
CA ARG A 256 -20.22 4.06 46.50
C ARG A 256 -19.99 3.00 45.44
N LEU A 257 -18.73 2.67 45.18
CA LEU A 257 -18.33 1.71 44.15
C LEU A 257 -18.45 0.29 44.71
N ARG A 258 -19.34 -0.52 44.13
CA ARG A 258 -19.59 -1.92 44.53
C ARG A 258 -19.21 -2.88 43.42
N SER A 259 -18.00 -2.69 42.92
CA SER A 259 -17.57 -3.32 41.68
C SER A 259 -17.50 -4.85 41.77
N GLY A 260 -17.32 -5.40 42.97
CA GLY A 260 -17.37 -6.83 43.24
C GLY A 260 -18.71 -7.51 42.90
N ARG A 261 -19.80 -6.75 42.80
CA ARG A 261 -21.14 -7.22 42.42
C ARG A 261 -21.69 -6.54 41.17
N TYR A 262 -20.85 -5.83 40.40
CA TYR A 262 -21.26 -5.02 39.26
C TYR A 262 -22.34 -3.98 39.64
N ARG A 263 -22.14 -3.29 40.77
CA ARG A 263 -23.06 -2.27 41.27
C ARG A 263 -22.35 -0.95 41.56
N LEU A 264 -23.14 0.12 41.56
CA LEU A 264 -22.75 1.43 42.07
C LEU A 264 -23.96 2.06 42.75
N ASP A 265 -23.75 2.64 43.92
CA ASP A 265 -24.80 3.35 44.63
C ASP A 265 -24.53 4.86 44.59
N VAL A 266 -25.58 5.65 44.34
CA VAL A 266 -25.56 7.11 44.44
C VAL A 266 -26.24 7.49 45.75
N LEU A 267 -25.46 8.02 46.70
CA LEU A 267 -25.94 8.49 47.99
C LEU A 267 -26.14 10.01 47.96
N ASP A 268 -27.15 10.49 48.69
CA ASP A 268 -27.32 11.92 48.95
C ASP A 268 -26.24 12.37 49.94
N ARG A 269 -25.49 13.41 49.56
CA ARG A 269 -24.40 13.93 50.39
C ARG A 269 -24.90 14.72 51.59
N ALA A 270 -26.12 15.26 51.55
CA ALA A 270 -26.75 15.96 52.66
C ALA A 270 -27.46 15.01 53.65
N ASP A 271 -27.88 13.83 53.18
CA ASP A 271 -28.50 12.79 54.01
C ASP A 271 -27.99 11.39 53.64
N LEU A 272 -26.86 11.00 54.25
CA LEU A 272 -26.25 9.69 54.04
C LEU A 272 -27.09 8.51 54.57
N SER A 273 -28.17 8.79 55.31
CA SER A 273 -29.10 7.77 55.80
C SER A 273 -30.22 7.45 54.81
N ALA A 274 -30.44 8.31 53.82
CA ALA A 274 -31.44 8.10 52.79
C ALA A 274 -31.12 6.84 51.94
N PRO A 275 -32.14 6.09 51.48
CA PRO A 275 -31.92 4.95 50.60
C PRO A 275 -31.18 5.36 49.32
N PRO A 276 -30.08 4.68 48.93
CA PRO A 276 -29.33 5.04 47.74
C PRO A 276 -30.06 4.66 46.45
N ILE A 277 -29.69 5.32 45.35
CA ILE A 277 -30.02 4.84 44.00
C ILE A 277 -28.96 3.81 43.59
N THR A 278 -29.35 2.54 43.45
CA THR A 278 -28.46 1.46 43.03
C THR A 278 -28.53 1.23 41.51
N LEU A 279 -27.37 1.26 40.85
CA LEU A 279 -27.19 1.01 39.43
C LEU A 279 -26.48 -0.33 39.21
N ASN A 280 -26.82 -1.00 38.10
CA ASN A 280 -26.06 -2.14 37.61
C ASN A 280 -24.96 -1.66 36.65
N THR A 281 -23.71 -1.83 37.05
CA THR A 281 -22.53 -1.42 36.28
C THR A 281 -21.95 -2.55 35.45
N GLY A 282 -22.63 -3.70 35.25
CA GLY A 282 -22.11 -4.91 34.58
C GLY A 282 -21.61 -4.76 33.14
N SER A 283 -21.70 -3.56 32.57
CA SER A 283 -21.07 -3.15 31.31
C SER A 283 -19.74 -2.42 31.46
N PHE A 284 -19.40 -1.99 32.67
CA PHE A 284 -18.17 -1.31 33.03
C PHE A 284 -17.30 -2.28 33.83
N SER A 285 -15.99 -2.16 33.69
CA SER A 285 -15.06 -2.93 34.49
C SER A 285 -15.05 -2.41 35.93
N HIS A 286 -14.53 -3.24 36.84
CA HIS A 286 -14.36 -2.87 38.24
C HIS A 286 -13.35 -1.72 38.47
N GLU A 287 -12.57 -1.40 37.43
CA GLU A 287 -11.55 -0.35 37.39
C GLU A 287 -12.04 0.87 36.60
N ALA A 288 -13.31 0.94 36.19
CA ALA A 288 -13.79 2.11 35.45
C ALA A 288 -13.67 3.40 36.29
N ALA A 289 -13.35 4.50 35.63
CA ALA A 289 -13.41 5.83 36.23
C ALA A 289 -14.85 6.34 36.13
N TYR A 290 -15.35 6.93 37.22
CA TYR A 290 -16.73 7.39 37.34
C TYR A 290 -16.79 8.89 37.66
N GLY A 291 -17.87 9.54 37.24
CA GLY A 291 -18.26 10.89 37.66
C GLY A 291 -19.77 11.08 37.47
N LEU A 292 -20.34 12.15 38.01
CA LEU A 292 -21.78 12.40 37.93
C LEU A 292 -22.06 13.81 37.40
N VAL A 293 -22.85 13.89 36.33
CA VAL A 293 -23.24 15.17 35.70
C VAL A 293 -24.76 15.19 35.57
N GLY A 294 -25.42 16.00 36.40
CA GLY A 294 -26.89 15.98 36.51
C GLY A 294 -27.39 14.58 36.88
N SER A 295 -28.36 14.05 36.13
CA SER A 295 -28.88 12.68 36.32
C SER A 295 -28.16 11.62 35.48
N ARG A 296 -26.92 11.88 35.06
CA ARG A 296 -26.12 10.97 34.24
C ARG A 296 -24.81 10.58 34.93
N LEU A 297 -24.67 9.28 35.20
CA LEU A 297 -23.41 8.67 35.64
C LEU A 297 -22.50 8.51 34.42
N LEU A 298 -21.38 9.22 34.42
CA LEU A 298 -20.33 9.07 33.43
C LEU A 298 -19.41 7.92 33.82
N ALA A 299 -18.99 7.12 32.85
CA ALA A 299 -18.02 6.06 33.06
C ALA A 299 -17.11 5.86 31.84
N VAL A 300 -15.82 5.62 32.10
CA VAL A 300 -14.83 5.22 31.10
C VAL A 300 -13.99 4.07 31.64
N ASN A 301 -13.90 2.99 30.85
CA ASN A 301 -13.06 1.84 31.19
C ASN A 301 -11.58 2.15 30.96
N PRO A 302 -10.65 1.51 31.70
CA PRO A 302 -9.24 1.59 31.37
C PRO A 302 -8.95 0.97 30.00
N VAL A 303 -7.87 1.44 29.38
CA VAL A 303 -7.29 0.76 28.22
C VAL A 303 -6.53 -0.46 28.74
N ALA A 304 -6.93 -1.65 28.33
CA ALA A 304 -6.29 -2.88 28.79
C ALA A 304 -4.86 -2.97 28.23
N PRO A 305 -3.85 -3.31 29.06
CA PRO A 305 -2.55 -3.72 28.55
C PRO A 305 -2.73 -4.89 27.57
N GLY A 306 -2.25 -4.74 26.34
CA GLY A 306 -2.37 -5.74 25.28
C GLY A 306 -3.53 -5.55 24.29
N ASN A 307 -4.34 -4.49 24.40
CA ASN A 307 -5.50 -4.25 23.51
C ASN A 307 -5.17 -4.00 22.02
N ASN A 308 -3.92 -4.16 21.57
CA ASN A 308 -3.43 -3.89 20.21
C ASN A 308 -3.76 -2.49 19.62
N LEU A 309 -4.50 -1.62 20.32
CA LEU A 309 -4.84 -0.26 19.90
C LEU A 309 -4.93 0.59 21.17
N TYR A 310 -3.86 1.33 21.44
CA TYR A 310 -3.76 2.23 22.60
C TYR A 310 -4.25 3.64 22.23
N ARG A 311 -5.57 3.79 22.08
CA ARG A 311 -6.19 5.03 21.57
C ARG A 311 -7.30 5.60 22.46
N GLY A 312 -7.48 5.05 23.67
CA GLY A 312 -8.55 5.40 24.61
C GLY A 312 -9.72 4.42 24.58
N ARG A 313 -10.79 4.72 25.34
CA ARG A 313 -12.05 3.95 25.40
C ARG A 313 -13.25 4.88 25.30
N PRO A 314 -14.43 4.40 24.87
CA PRO A 314 -15.63 5.22 24.87
C PRO A 314 -15.96 5.77 26.26
N LEU A 315 -16.29 7.06 26.34
CA LEU A 315 -16.97 7.68 27.48
C LEU A 315 -18.46 7.46 27.34
N LEU A 316 -19.04 6.74 28.29
CA LEU A 316 -20.45 6.39 28.30
C LEU A 316 -21.17 7.16 29.43
N ALA A 317 -22.43 7.50 29.20
CA ALA A 317 -23.30 8.11 30.20
C ALA A 317 -24.56 7.28 30.42
N GLU A 318 -24.81 6.92 31.68
CA GLU A 318 -25.96 6.14 32.13
C GLU A 318 -26.94 6.99 32.91
N SER A 319 -28.22 6.83 32.62
CA SER A 319 -29.29 7.46 33.38
C SER A 319 -29.40 6.84 34.78
N ILE A 320 -29.48 7.69 35.80
CA ILE A 320 -29.75 7.28 37.19
C ILE A 320 -31.22 7.49 37.61
N ASP A 321 -31.95 8.29 36.82
CA ASP A 321 -33.35 8.69 37.05
C ASP A 321 -34.34 7.92 36.15
N GLY A 322 -33.87 6.99 35.33
CA GLY A 322 -34.69 6.24 34.36
C GLY A 322 -35.00 7.00 33.06
N SER A 323 -34.42 8.19 32.84
CA SER A 323 -34.51 8.94 31.59
C SER A 323 -33.99 8.14 30.37
N ARG A 324 -34.62 8.34 29.21
CA ARG A 324 -34.27 7.68 27.95
C ARG A 324 -33.50 8.61 27.00
N PRO A 325 -32.55 8.07 26.21
CA PRO A 325 -32.04 6.69 26.23
C PRO A 325 -31.27 6.40 27.53
N SER A 326 -31.38 5.17 28.04
CA SER A 326 -30.75 4.79 29.32
C SER A 326 -29.23 4.95 29.28
N ARG A 327 -28.61 4.58 28.15
CA ARG A 327 -27.19 4.76 27.87
C ARG A 327 -26.96 5.61 26.63
N VAL A 328 -25.96 6.49 26.66
CA VAL A 328 -25.43 7.18 25.49
C VAL A 328 -23.91 7.14 25.44
N THR A 329 -23.34 7.11 24.25
CA THR A 329 -21.92 7.40 24.04
C THR A 329 -21.75 8.91 23.99
N VAL A 330 -20.99 9.47 24.92
CA VAL A 330 -20.71 10.92 25.00
C VAL A 330 -19.54 11.29 24.09
N MET A 331 -18.54 10.40 24.01
CA MET A 331 -17.30 10.60 23.27
C MET A 331 -16.62 9.24 23.04
N ASP A 332 -16.03 9.04 21.86
CA ASP A 332 -15.24 7.84 21.56
C ASP A 332 -14.09 8.19 20.62
N PRO A 333 -12.82 8.00 21.01
CA PRO A 333 -12.35 7.54 22.32
C PRO A 333 -12.09 8.68 23.32
N ALA A 334 -12.06 8.33 24.60
CA ALA A 334 -11.69 9.19 25.72
C ALA A 334 -10.50 8.62 26.50
N ALA A 335 -9.76 9.50 27.18
CA ALA A 335 -8.76 9.15 28.17
C ALA A 335 -9.43 8.48 29.37
N TYR A 336 -8.68 7.59 30.04
CA TYR A 336 -9.09 6.98 31.30
C TYR A 336 -8.93 7.96 32.47
N GLN A 337 -9.75 9.01 32.47
CA GLN A 337 -9.83 10.00 33.56
C GLN A 337 -11.15 10.79 33.46
N ILE A 338 -11.80 11.00 34.61
CA ILE A 338 -12.90 11.94 34.78
C ILE A 338 -12.58 12.80 36.00
N VAL A 339 -12.63 14.12 35.87
CA VAL A 339 -12.43 15.05 37.00
C VAL A 339 -13.67 15.90 37.19
N GLN A 340 -14.27 15.82 38.38
CA GLN A 340 -15.47 16.58 38.72
C GLN A 340 -15.12 18.05 38.98
N ALA A 341 -15.88 18.97 38.39
CA ALA A 341 -15.78 20.40 38.65
C ALA A 341 -16.83 20.85 39.69
N PRO A 342 -16.60 21.97 40.40
CA PRO A 342 -17.47 22.42 41.49
C PRO A 342 -18.90 22.76 41.07
N ASP A 343 -19.10 23.10 39.79
CA ASP A 343 -20.42 23.44 39.24
C ASP A 343 -21.22 22.22 38.75
N GLY A 344 -20.73 21.00 39.02
CA GLY A 344 -21.37 19.75 38.61
C GLY A 344 -21.12 19.33 37.17
N SER A 345 -20.30 20.08 36.43
CA SER A 345 -19.71 19.58 35.19
C SER A 345 -18.54 18.61 35.47
N ALA A 346 -18.09 17.90 34.44
CA ALA A 346 -16.91 17.05 34.51
C ALA A 346 -15.96 17.32 33.35
N LEU A 347 -14.65 17.17 33.57
CA LEU A 347 -13.64 17.30 32.53
C LEU A 347 -13.08 15.94 32.11
N VAL A 348 -12.91 15.76 30.81
CA VAL A 348 -12.38 14.55 30.18
C VAL A 348 -11.54 14.95 28.97
N ALA A 349 -10.38 14.31 28.78
CA ALA A 349 -9.63 14.38 27.53
C ALA A 349 -10.08 13.29 26.56
N GLY A 350 -10.13 13.56 25.27
CA GLY A 350 -10.56 12.57 24.27
C GLY A 350 -10.51 13.12 22.85
N ALA A 351 -10.95 12.32 21.88
CA ALA A 351 -11.05 12.75 20.50
C ALA A 351 -12.44 13.29 20.16
N ASP A 352 -12.52 14.20 19.18
CA ASP A 352 -13.81 14.62 18.65
C ASP A 352 -14.54 13.44 17.98
N GLU A 353 -13.82 12.71 17.13
CA GLU A 353 -14.27 11.52 16.42
C GLU A 353 -13.22 10.40 16.47
N TYR A 354 -13.70 9.15 16.40
CA TYR A 354 -12.83 7.98 16.27
C TYR A 354 -12.35 7.82 14.83
N VAL A 355 -11.04 7.66 14.65
CA VAL A 355 -10.45 7.18 13.40
C VAL A 355 -9.69 5.89 13.63
N GLU A 356 -9.83 4.95 12.71
CA GLU A 356 -9.17 3.64 12.80
C GLU A 356 -7.64 3.78 12.69
N GLN A 357 -7.19 4.67 11.79
CA GLN A 357 -5.78 4.91 11.47
C GLN A 357 -5.51 6.42 11.34
N GLY A 358 -4.31 6.86 11.73
CA GLY A 358 -3.88 8.26 11.62
C GLY A 358 -3.84 8.98 12.97
N ASP A 359 -3.99 10.30 12.96
CA ASP A 359 -4.02 11.14 14.16
C ASP A 359 -5.45 11.21 14.75
N LEU A 360 -5.57 11.37 16.06
CA LEU A 360 -6.85 11.66 16.72
C LEU A 360 -6.88 13.14 17.07
N ASP A 361 -7.95 13.86 16.70
CA ASP A 361 -8.15 15.25 17.11
C ASP A 361 -8.43 15.32 18.62
N TRP A 362 -7.36 15.29 19.41
CA TRP A 362 -7.39 15.16 20.86
C TRP A 362 -7.56 16.53 21.53
N ALA A 363 -8.46 16.63 22.49
CA ALA A 363 -8.75 17.87 23.20
C ALA A 363 -9.26 17.59 24.62
N PHE A 364 -9.27 18.63 25.46
CA PHE A 364 -10.06 18.61 26.68
C PHE A 364 -11.49 19.04 26.39
N TYR A 365 -12.42 18.31 26.99
CA TYR A 365 -13.84 18.57 26.92
C TYR A 365 -14.44 18.76 28.30
N ARG A 366 -15.39 19.67 28.37
CA ARG A 366 -16.24 19.88 29.52
C ARG A 366 -17.62 19.28 29.27
N ILE A 367 -18.03 18.36 30.13
CA ILE A 367 -19.30 17.66 30.06
C ILE A 367 -20.26 18.32 31.03
N THR A 368 -21.37 18.83 30.50
CA THR A 368 -22.37 19.60 31.26
C THR A 368 -23.73 18.91 31.22
N PRO A 369 -24.61 19.17 32.21
CA PRO A 369 -25.98 18.66 32.16
C PRO A 369 -26.75 19.25 30.97
N SER A 370 -27.58 18.42 30.33
CA SER A 370 -28.53 18.84 29.30
C SER A 370 -29.87 18.13 29.55
N ALA A 371 -30.97 18.62 28.97
CA ALA A 371 -32.30 18.05 29.21
C ALA A 371 -32.32 16.52 28.94
N GLY A 372 -32.42 15.74 30.03
CA GLY A 372 -32.42 14.28 30.00
C GLY A 372 -31.10 13.62 29.55
N THR A 373 -29.97 14.34 29.41
CA THR A 373 -28.67 13.81 28.94
C THR A 373 -27.51 14.71 29.37
N VAL A 374 -26.35 14.60 28.72
CA VAL A 374 -25.21 15.51 28.84
C VAL A 374 -24.83 16.12 27.49
N GLN A 375 -24.18 17.28 27.53
CA GLN A 375 -23.54 17.91 26.38
C GLN A 375 -22.03 17.97 26.56
N ARG A 376 -21.31 17.82 25.45
CA ARG A 376 -19.85 17.90 25.37
C ARG A 376 -19.45 19.24 24.77
N HIS A 377 -18.63 20.01 25.49
CA HIS A 377 -18.09 21.28 25.01
C HIS A 377 -16.57 21.19 24.89
N ARG A 378 -16.03 21.43 23.70
CA ARG A 378 -14.58 21.47 23.47
C ARG A 378 -13.98 22.70 24.14
N VAL A 379 -12.90 22.53 24.91
CA VAL A 379 -12.27 23.62 25.67
C VAL A 379 -10.95 24.05 25.02
N THR A 380 -9.98 23.14 24.93
CA THR A 380 -8.68 23.42 24.29
C THR A 380 -8.14 22.18 23.59
N PRO A 381 -7.54 22.30 22.39
CA PRO A 381 -6.85 21.18 21.73
C PRO A 381 -5.59 20.78 22.51
N VAL A 382 -5.26 19.50 22.43
CA VAL A 382 -4.00 18.93 22.91
C VAL A 382 -3.13 18.63 21.70
N GLN A 383 -1.96 19.27 21.61
CA GLN A 383 -1.06 19.04 20.49
C GLN A 383 -0.52 17.60 20.52
N PRO A 384 -0.53 16.87 19.41
CA PRO A 384 -0.04 15.49 19.37
C PRO A 384 1.47 15.43 19.63
N MET A 385 1.95 14.26 20.08
CA MET A 385 3.38 14.00 20.12
C MET A 385 3.92 13.78 18.71
N PRO A 386 5.13 14.27 18.38
CA PRO A 386 5.83 13.85 17.18
C PRO A 386 5.98 12.32 17.11
N ALA A 387 5.68 11.73 15.96
CA ALA A 387 5.98 10.34 15.69
C ALA A 387 7.49 10.14 15.66
N GLN A 388 7.98 9.16 16.42
CA GLN A 388 9.38 8.81 16.42
C GLN A 388 9.77 8.21 15.06
N ILE A 389 10.88 8.70 14.51
CA ILE A 389 11.56 8.05 13.37
C ILE A 389 12.32 6.84 13.91
N HIS A 390 12.02 5.66 13.36
CA HIS A 390 12.70 4.40 13.67
C HIS A 390 13.65 3.97 12.55
N GLY A 391 13.45 4.44 11.32
CA GLY A 391 14.24 4.05 10.16
C GLY A 391 14.28 5.12 9.09
N LEU A 392 15.43 5.28 8.41
CA LEU A 392 15.62 6.22 7.31
C LEU A 392 16.39 5.59 6.15
N ALA A 393 15.87 5.75 4.94
CA ALA A 393 16.58 5.49 3.70
C ALA A 393 16.36 6.60 2.69
N LEU A 394 17.40 6.99 1.96
CA LEU A 394 17.33 7.98 0.89
C LEU A 394 17.99 7.41 -0.37
N GLY A 395 17.27 7.44 -1.49
CA GLY A 395 17.79 6.97 -2.77
C GLY A 395 17.13 7.68 -3.93
N SER A 396 17.92 8.26 -4.84
CA SER A 396 17.42 8.92 -6.06
C SER A 396 16.38 10.02 -5.77
N GLY A 397 16.54 10.74 -4.64
CA GLY A 397 15.58 11.75 -4.18
C GLY A 397 14.25 11.19 -3.67
N ILE A 398 14.21 9.93 -3.21
CA ILE A 398 13.06 9.34 -2.50
C ILE A 398 13.50 9.08 -1.06
N LEU A 399 12.93 9.84 -0.11
CA LEU A 399 13.10 9.61 1.32
C LEU A 399 12.06 8.59 1.79
N SER A 400 12.50 7.48 2.36
CA SER A 400 11.66 6.48 3.01
C SER A 400 11.87 6.56 4.52
N THR A 401 10.80 6.72 5.28
CA THR A 401 10.82 6.71 6.76
C THR A 401 10.02 5.53 7.28
N ALA A 402 10.49 4.91 8.36
CA ALA A 402 9.67 4.06 9.22
C ALA A 402 9.41 4.85 10.50
N ASP A 403 8.16 5.13 10.84
CA ASP A 403 7.81 5.98 11.97
C ASP A 403 6.56 5.51 12.73
N ALA A 404 6.43 5.89 14.00
CA ALA A 404 5.31 5.49 14.87
C ALA A 404 3.98 6.25 14.58
N SER A 405 3.76 6.69 13.35
CA SER A 405 2.49 7.28 12.92
C SER A 405 1.46 6.20 12.53
N THR A 406 0.21 6.62 12.31
CA THR A 406 -0.87 5.80 11.75
C THR A 406 -1.48 4.75 12.69
N VAL A 407 -0.72 3.75 13.17
CA VAL A 407 -1.18 2.69 14.06
C VAL A 407 -0.12 2.40 15.12
N TYR A 408 -0.54 2.13 16.35
CA TYR A 408 0.35 1.63 17.39
C TYR A 408 -0.28 0.45 18.16
N ALA A 409 0.19 -0.72 17.77
CA ALA A 409 -0.18 -2.05 18.20
C ALA A 409 1.11 -2.83 18.49
N PRO A 410 1.69 -2.75 19.70
CA PRO A 410 3.03 -3.28 19.96
C PRO A 410 3.16 -4.81 19.76
N GLY A 411 2.06 -5.56 19.78
CA GLY A 411 2.01 -6.98 19.40
C GLY A 411 1.69 -7.27 17.91
N GLY A 412 1.61 -6.23 17.07
CA GLY A 412 1.23 -6.30 15.67
C GLY A 412 2.00 -5.28 14.81
N SER A 413 1.50 -4.05 14.69
CA SER A 413 2.14 -2.95 13.95
C SER A 413 2.37 -1.72 14.82
N TYR A 414 3.58 -1.17 14.87
CA TYR A 414 3.90 0.00 15.69
C TYR A 414 4.07 1.30 14.90
N GLY A 415 3.73 1.31 13.61
CA GLY A 415 3.91 2.49 12.79
C GLY A 415 3.56 2.27 11.32
N ALA A 416 4.14 3.12 10.47
CA ALA A 416 4.03 3.00 9.02
C ALA A 416 5.30 3.43 8.28
N TYR A 417 5.46 2.89 7.09
CA TYR A 417 6.41 3.32 6.07
C TYR A 417 5.81 4.50 5.31
N ARG A 418 6.61 5.55 5.11
CA ARG A 418 6.24 6.73 4.33
C ARG A 418 7.31 7.03 3.31
N SER A 419 6.89 7.31 2.09
CA SER A 419 7.78 7.78 1.02
C SER A 419 7.52 9.24 0.69
N THR A 420 8.60 10.02 0.54
CA THR A 420 8.56 11.42 0.13
C THR A 420 9.47 11.62 -1.07
N TRP A 421 8.91 12.06 -2.19
CA TRP A 421 9.65 12.36 -3.41
C TRP A 421 10.10 13.81 -3.37
N LEU A 422 11.39 14.00 -3.59
CA LEU A 422 12.07 15.29 -3.52
C LEU A 422 12.49 15.74 -4.91
N THR A 423 12.36 17.03 -5.20
CA THR A 423 12.93 17.62 -6.41
C THR A 423 14.45 17.41 -6.41
N VAL A 424 15.03 17.24 -7.60
CA VAL A 424 16.48 17.21 -7.79
C VAL A 424 16.91 18.59 -8.30
N PRO A 425 17.37 19.49 -7.42
CA PRO A 425 17.69 20.85 -7.83
C PRO A 425 18.92 20.88 -8.75
N THR A 426 18.81 21.59 -9.87
CA THR A 426 19.95 21.92 -10.73
C THR A 426 20.80 22.99 -10.03
N ALA A 427 22.11 22.77 -9.88
CA ALA A 427 23.06 23.73 -9.31
C ALA A 427 22.87 24.10 -7.81
N GLY A 428 22.66 23.09 -6.95
CA GLY A 428 22.83 23.27 -5.50
C GLY A 428 21.71 24.03 -4.78
N GLY A 429 20.55 24.19 -5.41
CA GLY A 429 19.33 24.69 -4.75
C GLY A 429 18.82 23.73 -3.66
N ALA A 430 17.83 24.18 -2.88
CA ALA A 430 17.19 23.32 -1.89
C ALA A 430 16.27 22.29 -2.57
N PRO A 431 16.24 21.02 -2.10
CA PRO A 431 15.18 20.11 -2.49
C PRO A 431 13.83 20.61 -1.96
N ALA A 432 12.76 20.27 -2.66
CA ALA A 432 11.38 20.53 -2.27
C ALA A 432 10.55 19.25 -2.38
N VAL A 433 9.46 19.17 -1.62
CA VAL A 433 8.55 18.02 -1.68
C VAL A 433 7.73 18.07 -2.96
N GLU A 434 7.86 17.04 -3.81
CA GLU A 434 7.00 16.83 -4.97
C GLU A 434 5.69 16.14 -4.58
N ARG A 435 5.80 15.09 -3.75
CA ARG A 435 4.67 14.33 -3.21
C ARG A 435 5.11 13.46 -2.03
N ALA A 436 4.16 13.03 -1.20
CA ALA A 436 4.38 12.03 -0.16
C ALA A 436 3.24 11.01 -0.12
N THR A 437 3.53 9.78 0.30
CA THR A 437 2.57 8.67 0.41
C THR A 437 2.78 7.90 1.70
N LEU A 438 1.69 7.34 2.21
CA LEU A 438 1.75 6.25 3.19
C LEU A 438 1.86 4.95 2.38
N ASP A 439 2.92 4.19 2.63
CA ASP A 439 3.21 2.97 1.87
C ASP A 439 2.54 1.79 2.58
N GLY A 440 3.15 1.21 3.62
CA GLY A 440 2.58 0.10 4.39
C GLY A 440 2.77 0.25 5.90
N LEU A 441 2.22 -0.67 6.69
CA LEU A 441 2.42 -0.67 8.15
C LEU A 441 3.78 -1.26 8.51
N VAL A 442 4.40 -0.73 9.57
CA VAL A 442 5.62 -1.27 10.18
C VAL A 442 5.20 -2.24 11.28
N SER A 443 5.54 -3.52 11.13
CA SER A 443 5.24 -4.58 12.11
C SER A 443 6.19 -4.52 13.31
N GLY A 444 5.71 -4.91 14.50
CA GLY A 444 6.45 -5.16 15.75
C GLY A 444 7.76 -5.92 15.58
N ASP A 445 7.79 -6.85 14.63
CA ASP A 445 8.95 -7.70 14.38
C ASP A 445 9.97 -7.05 13.44
N ASP A 446 9.64 -5.91 12.84
CA ASP A 446 10.45 -5.27 11.80
C ASP A 446 11.67 -4.52 12.34
N GLY A 447 11.81 -4.38 13.67
CA GLY A 447 12.85 -3.54 14.26
C GLY A 447 13.15 -3.81 15.72
N SER A 448 14.41 -4.16 15.98
CA SER A 448 15.08 -4.10 17.28
C SER A 448 16.54 -3.72 17.07
N CYS A 449 17.06 -2.79 17.88
CA CYS A 449 18.44 -2.32 17.77
C CYS A 449 19.48 -3.29 18.36
N LEU A 450 19.10 -4.53 18.70
CA LEU A 450 19.93 -5.46 19.49
C LEU A 450 20.41 -4.83 20.82
N THR A 451 19.63 -3.91 21.39
CA THR A 451 19.84 -3.37 22.74
C THR A 451 19.18 -4.28 23.77
N SER A 452 19.74 -4.37 24.98
CA SER A 452 19.11 -5.09 26.11
C SER A 452 17.73 -4.54 26.47
N ASP A 453 17.43 -3.33 26.00
CA ASP A 453 16.19 -2.62 26.27
C ASP A 453 15.16 -3.01 25.20
N ALA A 454 14.19 -3.83 25.59
CA ALA A 454 13.10 -4.32 24.73
C ALA A 454 12.18 -3.20 24.19
N GLU A 455 12.38 -1.95 24.63
CA GLU A 455 11.58 -0.78 24.24
C GLU A 455 12.20 0.01 23.07
N SER A 456 13.48 -0.19 22.76
CA SER A 456 14.17 0.53 21.68
C SER A 456 13.88 -0.09 20.30
N ARG A 457 12.90 0.49 19.60
CA ARG A 457 12.54 0.12 18.22
C ARG A 457 13.40 0.91 17.22
N CYS A 458 14.10 0.21 16.34
CA CYS A 458 14.71 0.81 15.15
C CYS A 458 14.72 -0.16 13.97
N VAL A 459 14.63 0.41 12.76
CA VAL A 459 14.56 -0.31 11.49
C VAL A 459 15.69 0.22 10.61
N ARG A 460 16.81 -0.50 10.52
CA ARG A 460 17.88 -0.10 9.57
C ARG A 460 17.41 -0.30 8.14
N MET A 461 17.29 0.78 7.38
CA MET A 461 16.71 0.75 6.03
C MET A 461 17.75 0.98 4.92
N PHE A 462 17.47 0.43 3.75
CA PHE A 462 18.31 0.53 2.55
C PHE A 462 17.44 0.95 1.37
N ALA A 463 17.83 2.02 0.68
CA ALA A 463 17.23 2.36 -0.61
C ALA A 463 17.94 1.60 -1.73
N ASP A 464 17.17 1.03 -2.66
CA ASP A 464 17.71 0.39 -3.86
C ASP A 464 18.06 1.39 -4.96
N GLY A 465 17.52 2.61 -4.86
CA GLY A 465 17.69 3.70 -5.83
C GLY A 465 16.64 3.73 -6.94
N THR A 466 15.74 2.75 -7.07
CA THR A 466 14.78 2.60 -8.18
C THR A 466 13.31 2.75 -7.78
N GLY A 467 13.04 3.02 -6.50
CA GLY A 467 11.69 3.13 -5.94
C GLY A 467 11.31 1.94 -5.06
N TYR A 468 12.30 1.23 -4.52
CA TYR A 468 12.11 0.27 -3.46
C TYR A 468 13.03 0.56 -2.27
N HIS A 469 12.60 0.14 -1.08
CA HIS A 469 13.47 0.07 0.08
C HIS A 469 13.39 -1.29 0.75
N GLY A 470 14.51 -1.74 1.31
CA GLY A 470 14.60 -2.92 2.16
C GLY A 470 14.95 -2.52 3.59
N ARG A 471 14.92 -3.50 4.48
CA ARG A 471 15.40 -3.37 5.87
C ARG A 471 16.37 -4.49 6.20
N GLU A 472 17.20 -4.27 7.20
CA GLU A 472 18.18 -5.25 7.68
C GLU A 472 17.51 -6.53 8.20
N ALA A 473 16.66 -6.43 9.23
CA ALA A 473 16.05 -7.59 9.90
C ALA A 473 14.93 -8.24 9.08
N ASP A 474 14.80 -9.55 9.18
CA ASP A 474 13.72 -10.30 8.53
C ASP A 474 12.39 -10.16 9.25
N SER A 475 11.32 -10.26 8.48
CA SER A 475 10.04 -10.73 9.00
C SER A 475 10.12 -12.25 9.09
N TYR A 476 9.97 -12.82 10.29
CA TYR A 476 9.79 -14.25 10.58
C TYR A 476 9.40 -15.07 9.32
N ARG A 477 10.30 -15.95 8.81
CA ARG A 477 10.13 -17.01 7.76
C ARG A 477 11.13 -16.94 6.57
N ASP A 478 12.42 -16.96 6.84
CA ASP A 478 13.48 -17.25 5.85
C ASP A 478 13.62 -16.31 4.63
N VAL A 479 12.88 -15.20 4.61
CA VAL A 479 12.70 -14.33 3.44
C VAL A 479 13.21 -12.92 3.69
N THR A 480 13.98 -12.39 2.74
CA THR A 480 14.29 -10.96 2.63
C THR A 480 13.34 -10.31 1.63
N MET A 481 12.76 -9.16 1.98
CA MET A 481 11.74 -8.48 1.18
C MET A 481 12.07 -7.02 0.93
N LEU A 482 11.61 -6.50 -0.20
CA LEU A 482 11.59 -5.07 -0.49
C LEU A 482 10.16 -4.53 -0.42
N TYR A 483 10.04 -3.26 -0.08
CA TYR A 483 8.80 -2.49 -0.08
C TYR A 483 8.82 -1.51 -1.25
N ALA A 484 7.73 -1.46 -2.01
CA ALA A 484 7.58 -0.49 -3.09
C ALA A 484 7.27 0.88 -2.50
N ASN A 485 8.06 1.90 -2.85
CA ASN A 485 7.77 3.27 -2.45
C ASN A 485 6.49 3.75 -3.16
N GLY A 486 5.46 4.15 -2.40
CA GLY A 486 4.19 4.62 -2.94
C GLY A 486 3.10 3.56 -3.07
N ASP A 487 3.36 2.34 -2.58
CA ASP A 487 2.39 1.24 -2.58
C ASP A 487 2.37 0.56 -1.19
N SER A 488 1.20 0.08 -0.81
CA SER A 488 0.98 -0.71 0.41
C SER A 488 1.24 -2.19 0.24
N ALA A 489 1.28 -2.66 -1.00
CA ALA A 489 1.63 -4.02 -1.33
C ALA A 489 3.12 -4.29 -1.11
N TRP A 490 3.42 -5.51 -0.71
CA TRP A 490 4.79 -5.99 -0.63
C TRP A 490 5.44 -5.99 -2.01
N GLY A 491 6.72 -5.63 -2.05
CA GLY A 491 7.56 -5.75 -3.24
C GLY A 491 8.14 -7.16 -3.41
N PRO A 492 9.17 -7.32 -4.25
CA PRO A 492 9.78 -8.62 -4.52
C PRO A 492 10.48 -9.21 -3.28
N THR A 493 10.53 -10.54 -3.22
CA THR A 493 11.11 -11.30 -2.11
C THR A 493 12.21 -12.26 -2.58
N ILE A 494 13.15 -12.58 -1.68
CA ILE A 494 14.17 -13.62 -1.85
C ILE A 494 14.09 -14.56 -0.65
N ASP A 495 13.87 -15.85 -0.93
CA ASP A 495 13.88 -16.89 0.09
C ASP A 495 15.29 -17.49 0.22
N THR A 496 15.90 -17.29 1.39
CA THR A 496 17.26 -17.75 1.71
C THR A 496 17.29 -19.15 2.31
N LYS A 497 16.13 -19.70 2.71
CA LYS A 497 15.99 -20.96 3.46
C LYS A 497 16.68 -20.98 4.83
N HIS A 498 17.08 -19.83 5.36
CA HIS A 498 17.71 -19.69 6.67
C HIS A 498 16.86 -18.84 7.58
N PHE A 499 16.74 -19.24 8.85
CA PHE A 499 16.05 -18.43 9.85
C PHE A 499 16.81 -17.12 10.09
N ALA A 500 16.10 -16.01 10.15
CA ALA A 500 16.64 -14.69 10.44
C ALA A 500 17.65 -14.10 9.42
N PRO A 501 17.36 -14.08 8.10
CA PRO A 501 18.29 -13.49 7.14
C PRO A 501 18.38 -11.95 7.29
N SER A 502 19.58 -11.40 7.13
CA SER A 502 19.86 -9.98 7.33
C SER A 502 20.30 -9.32 6.02
N LEU A 503 19.59 -8.29 5.56
CA LEU A 503 20.02 -7.49 4.41
C LEU A 503 21.25 -6.64 4.79
N VAL A 504 22.35 -6.83 4.06
CA VAL A 504 23.63 -6.15 4.32
C VAL A 504 23.84 -4.97 3.38
N ASP A 505 23.52 -5.16 2.09
CA ASP A 505 23.62 -4.11 1.08
C ASP A 505 22.64 -4.33 -0.07
N LEU A 506 22.24 -3.25 -0.74
CA LEU A 506 21.19 -3.22 -1.76
C LEU A 506 21.50 -2.17 -2.82
N SER A 507 21.45 -2.52 -4.10
CA SER A 507 21.58 -1.55 -5.20
C SER A 507 20.87 -2.07 -6.45
N GLY A 508 19.87 -1.32 -6.91
CA GLY A 508 18.95 -1.76 -7.96
C GLY A 508 18.32 -3.10 -7.59
N ARG A 509 18.44 -4.09 -8.48
CA ARG A 509 17.88 -5.43 -8.25
C ARG A 509 18.78 -6.38 -7.46
N TYR A 510 20.01 -5.99 -7.11
CA TYR A 510 20.94 -6.90 -6.44
C TYR A 510 21.09 -6.59 -4.96
N ALA A 511 21.28 -7.63 -4.17
CA ALA A 511 21.46 -7.53 -2.72
C ALA A 511 22.50 -8.52 -2.19
N VAL A 512 23.12 -8.13 -1.07
CA VAL A 512 23.92 -9.00 -0.20
C VAL A 512 23.11 -9.30 1.05
N ILE A 513 22.94 -10.57 1.40
CA ILE A 513 22.10 -11.02 2.51
C ILE A 513 22.88 -12.02 3.35
N ASP A 514 22.98 -11.84 4.66
CA ASP A 514 23.60 -12.80 5.58
C ASP A 514 22.53 -13.78 6.11
N GLY A 515 22.85 -15.08 6.22
CA GLY A 515 21.91 -16.14 6.62
C GLY A 515 21.66 -16.28 8.13
N GLY A 516 21.71 -15.19 8.88
CA GLY A 516 21.42 -15.11 10.33
C GLY A 516 22.54 -15.58 11.26
N THR A 517 23.18 -16.71 10.97
CA THR A 517 24.48 -17.06 11.56
C THR A 517 25.54 -16.57 10.59
N ARG A 518 26.57 -15.82 11.04
CA ARG A 518 27.67 -15.28 10.18
C ARG A 518 28.55 -16.36 9.51
N SER A 519 27.98 -17.52 9.19
CA SER A 519 28.55 -18.66 8.51
C SER A 519 28.17 -18.71 7.02
N VAL A 520 27.00 -18.17 6.64
CA VAL A 520 26.49 -18.20 5.26
C VAL A 520 26.08 -16.79 4.81
N GLN A 521 26.45 -16.44 3.58
CA GLN A 521 26.04 -15.22 2.90
C GLN A 521 25.49 -15.54 1.50
N TYR A 522 24.52 -14.75 1.07
CA TYR A 522 23.79 -14.86 -0.18
C TYR A 522 23.99 -13.61 -1.03
N VAL A 523 24.14 -13.82 -2.33
CA VAL A 523 24.02 -12.76 -3.34
C VAL A 523 22.72 -13.01 -4.08
N GLY A 524 21.80 -12.06 -4.00
CA GLY A 524 20.43 -12.19 -4.48
C GLY A 524 20.10 -11.24 -5.64
N GLU A 525 19.17 -11.66 -6.50
CA GLU A 525 18.52 -10.83 -7.51
C GLU A 525 17.02 -10.75 -7.23
N PHE A 526 16.53 -9.55 -6.91
CA PHE A 526 15.10 -9.25 -6.81
C PHE A 526 14.49 -9.11 -8.20
N ARG A 527 13.32 -9.71 -8.43
CA ARG A 527 12.63 -9.68 -9.72
C ARG A 527 11.21 -9.14 -9.54
N PRO A 528 10.93 -7.88 -9.91
CA PRO A 528 9.58 -7.33 -9.83
C PRO A 528 8.56 -8.23 -10.57
N GLY A 529 7.49 -8.62 -9.89
CA GLY A 529 6.44 -9.48 -10.45
C GLY A 529 6.78 -10.98 -10.56
N ALA A 530 7.92 -11.41 -10.02
CA ALA A 530 8.33 -12.82 -9.95
C ALA A 530 9.05 -13.11 -8.63
N GLU A 531 9.31 -14.38 -8.34
CA GLU A 531 10.16 -14.76 -7.21
C GLU A 531 11.61 -14.32 -7.48
N GLY A 532 12.24 -13.71 -6.47
CA GLY A 532 13.67 -13.39 -6.52
C GLY A 532 14.52 -14.66 -6.52
N VAL A 533 15.79 -14.52 -6.90
CA VAL A 533 16.69 -15.66 -7.06
C VAL A 533 17.95 -15.47 -6.24
N VAL A 534 18.33 -16.50 -5.50
CA VAL A 534 19.68 -16.63 -4.93
C VAL A 534 20.64 -16.95 -6.07
N LEU A 535 21.47 -15.98 -6.44
CA LEU A 535 22.50 -16.17 -7.45
C LEU A 535 23.67 -16.96 -6.90
N GLN A 536 24.07 -16.71 -5.66
CA GLN A 536 25.22 -17.37 -5.02
C GLN A 536 24.96 -17.56 -3.53
N GLN A 537 25.33 -18.73 -3.02
CA GLN A 537 25.50 -19.02 -1.59
C GLN A 537 26.99 -19.24 -1.32
N ARG A 538 27.52 -18.63 -0.27
CA ARG A 538 28.96 -18.64 0.05
C ARG A 538 29.23 -18.45 1.54
N GLU A 539 30.48 -18.64 1.95
CA GLU A 539 30.94 -18.23 3.28
C GLU A 539 30.88 -16.72 3.44
N TRP A 540 30.69 -16.28 4.69
CA TRP A 540 30.58 -14.86 5.02
C TRP A 540 31.91 -14.13 4.78
N VAL A 541 31.82 -13.00 4.06
CA VAL A 541 32.90 -12.04 3.84
C VAL A 541 32.31 -10.63 3.75
N GLY A 542 33.13 -9.60 3.98
CA GLY A 542 32.72 -8.22 3.69
C GLY A 542 32.34 -8.09 2.21
N ALA A 543 31.15 -7.58 1.94
CA ALA A 543 30.60 -7.50 0.59
C ALA A 543 29.68 -6.29 0.42
N ALA A 544 29.64 -5.76 -0.80
CA ALA A 544 28.80 -4.64 -1.19
C ALA A 544 28.40 -4.76 -2.67
N VAL A 545 27.29 -4.14 -3.06
CA VAL A 545 26.78 -4.11 -4.43
C VAL A 545 26.57 -2.69 -4.92
N TRP A 546 27.01 -2.42 -6.15
CA TRP A 546 26.71 -1.19 -6.87
C TRP A 546 26.24 -1.56 -8.29
N GLY A 547 24.93 -1.52 -8.48
CA GLY A 547 24.27 -2.11 -9.64
C GLY A 547 24.69 -3.57 -9.83
N SER A 548 25.13 -3.91 -11.04
CA SER A 548 25.58 -5.25 -11.41
C SER A 548 26.99 -5.61 -10.91
N THR A 549 27.64 -4.76 -10.11
CA THR A 549 29.00 -5.04 -9.60
C THR A 549 28.97 -5.45 -8.14
N LEU A 550 29.39 -6.68 -7.86
CA LEU A 550 29.61 -7.21 -6.51
C LEU A 550 31.07 -6.99 -6.10
N TRP A 551 31.29 -6.26 -5.02
CA TRP A 551 32.58 -6.17 -4.32
C TRP A 551 32.62 -7.20 -3.21
N SER A 552 33.71 -7.95 -3.11
CA SER A 552 33.85 -9.00 -2.10
C SER A 552 35.27 -9.07 -1.58
N GLY A 553 35.42 -9.02 -0.26
CA GLY A 553 36.68 -9.32 0.42
C GLY A 553 37.03 -10.79 0.31
N SER A 554 38.31 -11.11 0.47
CA SER A 554 38.80 -12.47 0.53
C SER A 554 39.80 -12.62 1.67
N ALA A 555 39.86 -13.81 2.28
CA ALA A 555 40.84 -14.14 3.32
C ALA A 555 42.30 -14.10 2.82
N ALA A 556 42.51 -14.07 1.50
CA ALA A 556 43.83 -14.03 0.89
C ALA A 556 44.42 -12.61 0.93
N ALA A 557 45.18 -12.32 2.00
CA ALA A 557 46.04 -11.14 2.13
C ALA A 557 45.34 -9.79 1.90
N GLY A 558 44.07 -9.65 2.32
CA GLY A 558 43.33 -8.39 2.23
C GLY A 558 42.88 -8.00 0.83
N ARG A 559 42.84 -8.95 -0.12
CA ARG A 559 42.34 -8.71 -1.47
C ARG A 559 40.82 -8.50 -1.47
N VAL A 560 40.37 -7.49 -2.22
CA VAL A 560 38.96 -7.20 -2.54
C VAL A 560 38.79 -7.28 -4.05
N THR A 561 37.79 -8.03 -4.51
CA THR A 561 37.54 -8.28 -5.94
C THR A 561 36.18 -7.75 -6.35
N ALA A 562 36.10 -7.08 -7.50
CA ALA A 562 34.86 -6.68 -8.13
C ALA A 562 34.47 -7.67 -9.22
N THR A 563 33.23 -8.14 -9.17
CA THR A 563 32.71 -9.17 -10.06
C THR A 563 31.37 -8.73 -10.63
N ARG A 564 31.16 -8.90 -11.94
CA ARG A 564 29.89 -8.59 -12.60
C ARG A 564 28.85 -9.68 -12.31
N LEU A 565 27.61 -9.27 -12.09
CA LEU A 565 26.46 -10.15 -11.88
C LEU A 565 25.56 -10.13 -13.13
N PRO A 566 24.91 -11.26 -13.48
CA PRO A 566 24.99 -12.57 -12.80
C PRO A 566 26.12 -13.48 -13.34
N ASP A 567 26.87 -13.03 -14.35
CA ASP A 567 27.86 -13.85 -15.10
C ASP A 567 29.13 -14.21 -14.30
N ARG A 568 29.38 -13.49 -13.21
CA ARG A 568 30.52 -13.64 -12.30
C ARG A 568 31.88 -13.40 -12.94
N THR A 569 31.94 -12.52 -13.94
CA THR A 569 33.24 -12.11 -14.51
C THR A 569 33.95 -11.12 -13.60
N VAL A 570 35.24 -11.35 -13.31
CA VAL A 570 36.07 -10.40 -12.55
C VAL A 570 36.35 -9.18 -13.43
N VAL A 571 36.09 -7.98 -12.92
CA VAL A 571 36.24 -6.72 -13.65
C VAL A 571 37.22 -5.74 -13.02
N ASP A 572 37.53 -5.89 -11.73
CA ASP A 572 38.44 -5.02 -10.98
C ASP A 572 38.94 -5.73 -9.71
N GLU A 573 40.06 -5.28 -9.15
CA GLU A 573 40.55 -5.74 -7.85
C GLU A 573 41.51 -4.75 -7.19
N PHE A 574 41.58 -4.77 -5.86
CA PHE A 574 42.61 -4.07 -5.09
C PHE A 574 42.95 -4.83 -3.81
N THR A 575 44.02 -4.41 -3.13
CA THR A 575 44.41 -4.92 -1.81
C THR A 575 44.27 -3.82 -0.79
N THR A 576 43.70 -4.10 0.39
CA THR A 576 43.62 -3.13 1.49
C THR A 576 45.02 -2.62 1.87
N SER A 577 45.12 -1.36 2.30
CA SER A 577 46.41 -0.70 2.49
C SER A 577 47.31 -1.35 3.55
N ASN A 578 46.70 -2.07 4.49
CA ASN A 578 47.36 -2.81 5.58
C ASN A 578 47.23 -4.35 5.42
N GLY A 579 46.69 -4.83 4.30
CA GLY A 579 46.55 -6.27 4.00
C GLY A 579 45.52 -7.01 4.85
N CYS A 580 44.67 -6.32 5.62
CA CYS A 580 43.62 -6.98 6.41
C CYS A 580 42.42 -7.38 5.54
N THR A 581 41.77 -8.49 5.89
CA THR A 581 40.55 -8.97 5.23
C THR A 581 39.37 -8.06 5.57
N ALA A 582 38.79 -7.42 4.55
CA ALA A 582 37.63 -6.56 4.72
C ALA A 582 36.43 -7.36 5.25
N THR A 583 35.87 -6.88 6.34
CA THR A 583 34.68 -7.42 7.01
C THR A 583 33.42 -6.59 6.72
N HIS A 584 33.62 -5.33 6.35
CA HIS A 584 32.57 -4.41 5.93
C HIS A 584 33.04 -3.73 4.66
N LEU A 585 32.14 -3.62 3.68
CA LEU A 585 32.38 -2.91 2.43
C LEU A 585 31.18 -2.00 2.14
N GLN A 586 31.43 -0.87 1.50
CA GLN A 586 30.42 -0.08 0.80
C GLN A 586 30.98 0.34 -0.55
N ALA A 587 30.16 0.35 -1.59
CA ALA A 587 30.59 0.74 -2.93
C ALA A 587 29.61 1.74 -3.55
N VAL A 588 30.15 2.85 -4.05
CA VAL A 588 29.39 3.87 -4.80
C VAL A 588 30.27 4.40 -5.93
N GLY A 589 29.92 4.04 -7.16
CA GLY A 589 30.65 4.48 -8.36
C GLY A 589 32.14 4.14 -8.31
N ARG A 590 32.99 5.18 -8.26
CA ARG A 590 34.46 5.05 -8.23
C ARG A 590 35.03 4.72 -6.84
N TRP A 591 34.23 4.80 -5.79
CA TRP A 591 34.70 4.72 -4.40
C TRP A 591 34.30 3.39 -3.77
N VAL A 592 35.24 2.79 -3.05
CA VAL A 592 35.00 1.58 -2.24
C VAL A 592 35.52 1.82 -0.84
N HIS A 593 34.62 1.92 0.13
CA HIS A 593 34.97 1.93 1.55
C HIS A 593 35.20 0.50 2.03
N TRP A 594 36.21 0.31 2.86
CA TRP A 594 36.52 -0.97 3.48
C TRP A 594 36.88 -0.78 4.96
N ALA A 595 36.46 -1.74 5.77
CA ALA A 595 36.88 -1.83 7.17
C ALA A 595 37.09 -3.29 7.60
N CYS A 596 38.12 -3.49 8.41
CA CYS A 596 38.47 -4.74 9.03
C CYS A 596 38.21 -4.64 10.54
N LEU A 597 37.11 -5.25 10.96
CA LEU A 597 36.65 -5.26 12.34
C LEU A 597 36.69 -6.70 12.84
N ASP A 598 37.45 -6.95 13.90
CA ASP A 598 37.32 -8.21 14.64
C ASP A 598 36.37 -8.00 15.84
N THR A 599 36.17 -9.04 16.66
CA THR A 599 35.23 -9.02 17.79
C THR A 599 35.53 -7.90 18.80
N TYR A 600 36.78 -7.43 18.90
CA TYR A 600 37.21 -6.49 19.94
C TYR A 600 37.94 -5.25 19.42
N TRP A 601 38.48 -5.28 18.20
CA TRP A 601 39.40 -4.25 17.70
C TRP A 601 39.17 -3.91 16.24
N GLU A 602 39.41 -2.63 15.92
CA GLU A 602 39.62 -2.19 14.54
C GLU A 602 41.04 -2.54 14.10
N ARG A 603 41.17 -3.25 12.98
CA ARG A 603 42.47 -3.59 12.37
C ARG A 603 42.91 -2.60 11.31
N GLY A 604 41.96 -1.89 10.73
CA GLY A 604 42.17 -0.78 9.81
C GLY A 604 40.99 -0.59 8.88
N SER A 605 40.97 0.57 8.25
CA SER A 605 39.87 1.04 7.43
C SER A 605 40.36 2.09 6.44
N GLY A 606 39.58 2.33 5.38
CA GLY A 606 39.91 3.33 4.38
C GLY A 606 38.92 3.37 3.24
N VAL A 607 39.16 4.30 2.31
CA VAL A 607 38.46 4.38 1.03
C VAL A 607 39.46 4.18 -0.10
N TYR A 608 39.13 3.30 -1.03
CA TYR A 608 39.86 3.08 -2.26
C TYR A 608 39.21 3.85 -3.41
N ASP A 609 40.01 4.65 -4.10
CA ASP A 609 39.64 5.32 -5.35
C ASP A 609 40.04 4.46 -6.53
N ARG A 610 39.05 3.92 -7.24
CA ARG A 610 39.28 3.01 -8.37
C ARG A 610 39.89 3.68 -9.59
N VAL A 611 39.71 4.99 -9.73
CA VAL A 611 40.22 5.75 -10.87
C VAL A 611 41.69 6.10 -10.67
N THR A 612 42.05 6.63 -9.50
CA THR A 612 43.45 6.99 -9.20
C THR A 612 44.26 5.83 -8.64
N ARG A 613 43.61 4.73 -8.24
CA ARG A 613 44.17 3.55 -7.58
C ARG A 613 44.88 3.89 -6.27
N ARG A 614 44.34 4.83 -5.50
CA ARG A 614 44.91 5.30 -4.23
C ARG A 614 43.98 5.00 -3.05
N HIS A 615 44.60 4.82 -1.89
CA HIS A 615 43.91 4.69 -0.61
C HIS A 615 43.88 6.03 0.12
N GLN A 616 42.77 6.29 0.81
CA GLN A 616 42.58 7.41 1.72
C GLN A 616 42.14 6.89 3.08
N ALA A 617 42.52 7.58 4.15
CA ALA A 617 42.06 7.26 5.50
C ALA A 617 40.56 7.56 5.63
N ALA A 618 39.84 6.69 6.32
CA ALA A 618 38.42 6.85 6.60
C ALA A 618 38.08 6.09 7.90
N PRO A 619 37.03 6.48 8.63
CA PRO A 619 36.60 5.76 9.83
C PRO A 619 36.06 4.37 9.50
N ALA A 620 36.16 3.43 10.45
CA ALA A 620 35.64 2.06 10.27
C ALA A 620 34.16 1.87 10.63
N ARG A 621 33.61 2.71 11.52
CA ARG A 621 32.27 2.56 12.11
C ARG A 621 31.46 3.84 11.95
N ASN A 622 30.14 3.71 12.07
CA ASN A 622 29.17 4.81 11.96
C ASN A 622 29.44 5.73 10.77
N VAL A 623 29.65 5.10 9.61
CA VAL A 623 30.07 5.76 8.39
C VAL A 623 29.23 5.28 7.23
N LEU A 624 28.80 6.21 6.38
CA LEU A 624 28.13 5.91 5.13
C LEU A 624 28.83 6.59 3.95
N LEU A 625 29.02 5.83 2.88
CA LEU A 625 29.64 6.28 1.64
C LEU A 625 28.56 6.81 0.68
N GLY A 626 28.77 8.02 0.17
CA GLY A 626 28.02 8.58 -0.95
C GLY A 626 28.88 8.77 -2.19
N ASP A 627 28.32 9.35 -3.25
CA ASP A 627 29.04 9.57 -4.50
C ASP A 627 30.00 10.78 -4.41
N GLY A 628 31.26 10.52 -4.07
CA GLY A 628 32.29 11.56 -3.91
C GLY A 628 32.48 12.03 -2.47
N TYR A 629 31.72 11.49 -1.53
CA TYR A 629 31.75 11.97 -0.15
C TYR A 629 31.55 10.85 0.85
N LEU A 630 31.91 11.13 2.09
CA LEU A 630 31.74 10.24 3.24
C LEU A 630 31.10 11.05 4.37
N VAL A 631 30.12 10.44 5.05
CA VAL A 631 29.54 11.00 6.28
C VAL A 631 29.84 10.07 7.43
N GLU A 632 30.35 10.63 8.52
CA GLU A 632 30.64 9.89 9.74
C GLU A 632 29.96 10.54 10.94
N GLU A 633 29.52 9.71 11.87
CA GLU A 633 29.03 10.15 13.17
C GLU A 633 30.20 10.18 14.16
N VAL A 634 30.55 11.38 14.60
CA VAL A 634 31.63 11.63 15.57
C VAL A 634 31.02 11.67 16.96
N SER A 635 31.50 10.83 17.87
CA SER A 635 31.03 10.83 19.27
C SER A 635 31.66 11.94 20.11
N GLY A 636 31.00 12.30 21.22
CA GLY A 636 31.49 13.25 22.22
C GLY A 636 30.80 14.63 22.17
N PRO A 637 31.17 15.56 23.08
CA PRO A 637 30.46 16.84 23.25
C PRO A 637 30.56 17.80 22.06
N ALA A 638 31.63 17.67 21.26
CA ALA A 638 31.81 18.39 19.99
C ALA A 638 31.59 17.45 18.78
N GLY A 639 30.87 16.36 19.01
CA GLY A 639 30.51 15.36 18.01
C GLY A 639 29.35 15.80 17.12
N GLY A 640 28.89 14.91 16.24
CA GLY A 640 27.85 15.19 15.25
C GLY A 640 28.07 14.45 13.94
N LEU A 641 27.36 14.86 12.87
CA LEU A 641 27.55 14.30 11.53
C LEU A 641 28.57 15.13 10.74
N ARG A 642 29.74 14.55 10.50
CA ARG A 642 30.83 15.18 9.74
C ARG A 642 30.81 14.71 8.29
N LEU A 643 30.78 15.67 7.36
CA LEU A 643 30.86 15.46 5.92
C LEU A 643 32.30 15.66 5.43
N VAL A 644 32.82 14.68 4.70
CA VAL A 644 34.16 14.67 4.10
C VAL A 644 34.03 14.54 2.58
N ASP A 645 34.66 15.45 1.83
CA ASP A 645 34.82 15.34 0.37
C ASP A 645 36.01 14.45 0.04
N LEU A 646 35.76 13.34 -0.65
CA LEU A 646 36.78 12.35 -1.01
C LEU A 646 37.68 12.80 -2.18
N ARG A 647 37.31 13.88 -2.88
CA ARG A 647 38.17 14.52 -3.90
C ARG A 647 39.09 15.57 -3.29
N GLY A 648 38.79 16.02 -2.07
CA GLY A 648 39.56 17.05 -1.37
C GLY A 648 39.43 18.45 -2.00
N GLU A 649 38.35 18.70 -2.75
CA GLU A 649 38.07 19.98 -3.39
C GLU A 649 37.35 20.94 -2.44
N LEU A 650 36.58 20.39 -1.50
CA LEU A 650 35.85 21.12 -0.46
C LEU A 650 36.36 20.81 0.96
N PRO A 651 36.28 21.79 1.88
CA PRO A 651 36.66 21.55 3.27
C PRO A 651 35.67 20.60 3.97
N THR A 652 36.20 19.74 4.84
CA THR A 652 35.41 18.96 5.79
C THR A 652 34.56 19.88 6.66
N ARG A 653 33.28 19.54 6.88
CA ARG A 653 32.37 20.35 7.71
C ARG A 653 31.40 19.49 8.53
N MET A 654 30.94 20.05 9.65
CA MET A 654 29.85 19.48 10.44
C MET A 654 28.51 19.83 9.79
N LEU A 655 27.63 18.85 9.62
CA LEU A 655 26.26 19.04 9.12
C LEU A 655 25.29 19.33 10.27
N VAL A 656 25.50 18.66 11.40
CA VAL A 656 24.74 18.83 12.64
C VAL A 656 25.61 18.40 13.81
N ASP A 657 25.52 19.11 14.93
CA ASP A 657 26.22 18.75 16.17
C ASP A 657 25.46 17.63 16.92
N ALA A 658 26.10 17.00 17.91
CA ALA A 658 25.53 15.87 18.65
C ALA A 658 24.14 16.16 19.25
N ASP A 659 23.91 17.37 19.79
CA ASP A 659 22.63 17.78 20.38
C ASP A 659 21.50 17.96 19.35
N GLY A 660 21.85 18.08 18.06
CA GLY A 660 20.91 18.21 16.96
C GLY A 660 20.60 16.88 16.26
N LEU A 661 21.25 15.78 16.64
CA LEU A 661 21.09 14.47 16.05
C LEU A 661 20.23 13.56 16.96
N GLY A 662 19.31 12.80 16.37
CA GLY A 662 18.57 11.77 17.09
C GLY A 662 19.49 10.66 17.64
N PRO A 663 19.05 9.93 18.68
CA PRO A 663 19.92 9.03 19.45
C PRO A 663 20.34 7.74 18.72
N ASP A 664 19.70 7.40 17.60
CA ASP A 664 19.99 6.18 16.86
C ASP A 664 21.18 6.36 15.89
N GLY A 665 21.70 5.28 15.32
CA GLY A 665 22.86 5.30 14.43
C GLY A 665 22.54 5.46 12.93
N PRO A 666 23.48 5.06 12.04
CA PRO A 666 23.27 5.12 10.59
C PRO A 666 22.11 4.22 10.14
N ARG A 667 21.37 4.69 9.13
CA ARG A 667 20.16 4.11 8.52
C ARG A 667 18.94 4.04 9.44
N THR A 668 19.03 4.63 10.64
CA THR A 668 17.93 4.76 11.59
C THR A 668 17.61 6.22 11.88
N SER A 669 18.57 6.99 12.39
CA SER A 669 18.41 8.44 12.61
C SER A 669 19.05 9.27 11.51
N TRP A 670 19.96 8.72 10.70
CA TRP A 670 20.58 9.43 9.58
C TRP A 670 20.99 8.50 8.44
N THR A 671 21.05 9.01 7.21
CA THR A 671 21.38 8.23 6.01
C THR A 671 21.94 9.14 4.91
N VAL A 672 22.51 8.54 3.86
CA VAL A 672 23.06 9.25 2.69
C VAL A 672 22.38 8.78 1.42
N ASP A 673 22.14 9.69 0.47
CA ASP A 673 21.73 9.31 -0.87
C ASP A 673 22.95 8.79 -1.64
N ARG A 674 22.99 7.49 -1.93
CA ARG A 674 24.06 6.90 -2.75
C ARG A 674 23.84 7.12 -4.24
N PHE A 675 22.61 7.44 -4.63
CA PHE A 675 22.20 7.71 -6.00
C PHE A 675 21.92 9.21 -6.20
N GLY A 676 22.38 10.03 -5.26
CA GLY A 676 22.18 11.47 -5.19
C GLY A 676 23.24 12.11 -4.29
N GLY A 677 23.07 13.40 -4.01
CA GLY A 677 24.09 14.19 -3.31
C GLY A 677 23.66 14.69 -1.93
N ALA A 678 22.56 14.21 -1.36
CA ALA A 678 22.03 14.73 -0.09
C ALA A 678 22.23 13.75 1.08
N VAL A 679 22.29 14.32 2.28
CA VAL A 679 22.28 13.60 3.56
C VAL A 679 20.93 13.85 4.23
N ALA A 680 20.35 12.84 4.85
CA ALA A 680 19.14 13.01 5.66
C ALA A 680 19.40 12.61 7.11
N TYR A 681 18.90 13.39 8.07
CA TYR A 681 18.94 13.02 9.50
C TYR A 681 17.68 13.47 10.24
N ALA A 682 17.32 12.75 11.30
CA ALA A 682 16.26 13.09 12.22
C ALA A 682 16.84 13.83 13.43
N ASP A 683 16.22 14.94 13.81
CA ASP A 683 16.57 15.68 15.03
C ASP A 683 15.90 15.06 16.29
N PRO A 684 16.22 15.53 17.51
CA PRO A 684 15.55 15.06 18.73
C PRO A 684 14.04 15.35 18.80
N ARG A 685 13.50 16.16 17.88
CA ARG A 685 12.05 16.40 17.71
C ARG A 685 11.47 15.54 16.58
N HIS A 686 12.24 14.61 16.04
CA HIS A 686 11.90 13.70 14.95
C HIS A 686 11.54 14.40 13.62
N ARG A 687 11.97 15.65 13.45
CA ARG A 687 11.92 16.32 12.14
C ARG A 687 13.05 15.77 11.29
N VAL A 688 12.79 15.54 10.00
CA VAL A 688 13.81 15.02 9.08
C VAL A 688 14.40 16.16 8.28
N HIS A 689 15.69 16.39 8.48
CA HIS A 689 16.53 17.36 7.81
C HIS A 689 17.14 16.73 6.56
N ILE A 690 16.97 17.33 5.38
CA ILE A 690 17.59 16.92 4.12
C ILE A 690 18.57 18.01 3.70
N VAL A 691 19.85 17.69 3.83
CA VAL A 691 20.96 18.61 3.67
C VAL A 691 21.72 18.29 2.38
N PRO A 692 21.74 19.19 1.38
CA PRO A 692 22.63 19.06 0.24
C PRO A 692 24.10 19.05 0.71
N THR A 693 24.90 18.13 0.18
CA THR A 693 26.33 18.07 0.52
C THR A 693 27.10 19.26 -0.06
N GLY A 694 26.67 19.76 -1.23
CA GLY A 694 27.41 20.71 -2.05
C GLY A 694 28.52 20.06 -2.89
N ILE A 695 28.75 18.76 -2.72
CA ILE A 695 29.75 17.99 -3.46
C ILE A 695 29.12 17.54 -4.79
N PRO A 696 29.72 17.87 -5.95
CA PRO A 696 29.15 17.47 -7.23
C PRO A 696 29.13 15.94 -7.37
N ALA A 697 27.95 15.37 -7.66
CA ALA A 697 27.85 13.96 -7.99
C ALA A 697 28.66 13.62 -9.25
N SER A 698 29.08 12.37 -9.39
CA SER A 698 29.72 11.86 -10.60
C SER A 698 28.78 11.98 -11.82
N ALA A 699 29.34 11.89 -13.02
CA ALA A 699 28.54 11.90 -14.25
C ALA A 699 27.49 10.76 -14.23
N LEU A 700 26.33 11.00 -14.83
CA LEU A 700 25.28 10.00 -14.95
C LEU A 700 25.82 8.77 -15.72
N ASP A 701 25.61 7.58 -15.16
CA ASP A 701 26.12 6.33 -15.70
C ASP A 701 25.08 5.21 -15.59
N VAL A 702 25.28 4.12 -16.35
CA VAL A 702 24.50 2.89 -16.28
C VAL A 702 25.23 1.88 -15.40
N ILE A 703 24.64 1.54 -14.26
CA ILE A 703 25.24 0.62 -13.27
C ILE A 703 24.79 -0.84 -13.47
N ASP A 704 23.67 -1.04 -14.16
CA ASP A 704 23.16 -2.34 -14.61
C ASP A 704 22.24 -2.14 -15.82
N SER A 705 22.11 -3.17 -16.67
CA SER A 705 21.16 -3.13 -17.78
C SER A 705 20.67 -4.53 -18.16
N THR A 706 19.47 -4.57 -18.72
CA THR A 706 18.91 -5.74 -19.40
C THR A 706 18.32 -5.26 -20.71
N VAL A 707 18.88 -5.71 -21.84
CA VAL A 707 18.41 -5.31 -23.17
C VAL A 707 18.16 -6.57 -24.00
N SER A 708 17.00 -6.63 -24.63
CA SER A 708 16.65 -7.73 -25.53
C SER A 708 17.43 -7.66 -26.84
N ASN A 709 17.75 -8.81 -27.41
CA ASN A 709 18.43 -8.92 -28.70
C ASN A 709 17.47 -9.12 -29.89
N SER A 710 16.19 -8.79 -29.73
CA SER A 710 15.16 -8.91 -30.78
C SER A 710 14.62 -7.55 -31.15
N ALA A 711 14.54 -7.24 -32.44
CA ALA A 711 13.94 -5.98 -32.92
C ALA A 711 12.39 -6.00 -32.89
N ALA A 712 11.76 -7.18 -32.92
CA ALA A 712 10.30 -7.32 -33.02
C ALA A 712 9.59 -6.97 -31.70
N ASP A 713 10.20 -7.35 -30.59
CA ASP A 713 9.70 -7.19 -29.22
C ASP A 713 10.79 -6.58 -28.37
N TRP A 714 11.41 -5.52 -28.90
CA TRP A 714 12.57 -4.95 -28.27
C TRP A 714 12.20 -4.31 -26.94
N SER A 715 12.96 -4.61 -25.90
CA SER A 715 12.85 -3.96 -24.59
C SER A 715 14.23 -3.72 -23.99
N GLY A 716 14.36 -2.62 -23.26
CA GLY A 716 15.54 -2.24 -22.52
C GLY A 716 15.18 -1.71 -21.14
N THR A 717 15.91 -2.14 -20.13
CA THR A 717 15.91 -1.57 -18.78
C THR A 717 17.34 -1.22 -18.39
N TRP A 718 17.56 0.01 -17.93
CA TRP A 718 18.86 0.48 -17.45
C TRP A 718 18.68 1.03 -16.04
N TRP A 719 19.51 0.57 -15.12
CA TRP A 719 19.64 1.13 -13.79
C TRP A 719 20.71 2.21 -13.84
N LEU A 720 20.37 3.37 -13.30
CA LEU A 720 21.17 4.58 -13.40
C LEU A 720 21.88 4.87 -12.07
N SER A 721 23.08 5.44 -12.15
CA SER A 721 23.83 5.87 -10.96
C SER A 721 23.16 7.01 -10.19
N LYS A 722 22.32 7.80 -10.87
CA LYS A 722 21.55 8.93 -10.32
C LYS A 722 20.35 9.28 -11.20
N PRO A 723 19.42 10.16 -10.77
CA PRO A 723 18.26 10.55 -11.57
C PRO A 723 18.62 11.20 -12.92
N ALA A 724 17.90 10.81 -13.97
CA ALA A 724 17.89 11.50 -15.25
C ALA A 724 16.69 12.44 -15.33
N GLY A 725 16.86 13.66 -15.86
CA GLY A 725 15.79 14.64 -16.04
C GLY A 725 14.99 14.42 -17.32
N SER A 726 15.61 13.83 -18.35
CA SER A 726 14.98 13.42 -19.61
C SER A 726 15.82 12.39 -20.33
N TRP A 727 15.22 11.64 -21.25
CA TRP A 727 15.93 10.65 -22.06
C TRP A 727 15.35 10.47 -23.45
N GLN A 728 16.19 9.98 -24.37
CA GLN A 728 15.80 9.61 -25.73
C GLN A 728 16.49 8.31 -26.14
N LEU A 729 15.73 7.43 -26.78
CA LEU A 729 16.21 6.21 -27.40
C LEU A 729 15.97 6.29 -28.91
N THR A 730 17.04 6.24 -29.69
CA THR A 730 16.98 6.36 -31.15
C THR A 730 17.38 5.05 -31.80
N PHE A 731 16.52 4.53 -32.67
CA PHE A 731 16.78 3.36 -33.52
C PHE A 731 17.17 3.81 -34.92
N ARG A 732 18.21 3.19 -35.48
CA ARG A 732 18.73 3.50 -36.81
C ARG A 732 18.90 2.24 -37.66
N ASP A 733 18.76 2.38 -38.96
CA ASP A 733 19.13 1.32 -39.92
C ASP A 733 20.66 1.19 -40.07
N ALA A 734 21.09 0.22 -40.88
CA ALA A 734 22.51 0.00 -41.18
C ALA A 734 23.19 1.17 -41.93
N ALA A 735 22.42 2.05 -42.57
CA ALA A 735 22.93 3.26 -43.23
C ALA A 735 23.02 4.46 -42.27
N GLY A 736 22.55 4.33 -41.02
CA GLY A 736 22.54 5.38 -40.01
C GLY A 736 21.27 6.24 -40.02
N THR A 737 20.29 5.94 -40.87
CA THR A 737 19.01 6.65 -40.96
C THR A 737 18.18 6.38 -39.72
N THR A 738 17.63 7.42 -39.09
CA THR A 738 16.73 7.27 -37.94
C THR A 738 15.41 6.65 -38.37
N LEU A 739 15.07 5.51 -37.78
CA LEU A 739 13.80 4.79 -37.99
C LEU A 739 12.74 5.25 -36.98
N ARG A 740 13.14 5.35 -35.71
CA ARG A 740 12.26 5.67 -34.60
C ARG A 740 13.06 6.36 -33.51
N THR A 741 12.46 7.38 -32.89
CA THR A 741 12.92 7.94 -31.61
C THR A 741 11.80 7.78 -30.59
N VAL A 742 12.15 7.27 -29.42
CA VAL A 742 11.30 7.20 -28.24
C VAL A 742 11.90 8.15 -27.21
N SER A 743 11.07 8.94 -26.52
CA SER A 743 11.54 9.90 -25.53
C SER A 743 10.73 9.78 -24.25
N GLY A 744 11.33 10.10 -23.12
CA GLY A 744 10.66 10.17 -21.83
C GLY A 744 11.18 11.29 -20.94
N SER A 745 10.41 11.57 -19.90
CA SER A 745 10.70 12.59 -18.88
C SER A 745 11.70 12.09 -17.85
N SER A 746 11.62 12.58 -16.61
CA SER A 746 12.52 12.17 -15.54
C SER A 746 12.41 10.68 -15.21
N ALA A 747 13.54 10.08 -14.84
CA ALA A 747 13.68 8.70 -14.42
C ALA A 747 14.57 8.65 -13.17
N ARG A 748 14.06 8.07 -12.08
CA ARG A 748 14.76 7.97 -10.79
C ARG A 748 15.37 6.57 -10.66
N GLY A 749 16.66 6.47 -10.94
CA GLY A 749 17.48 5.25 -10.83
C GLY A 749 17.13 4.08 -11.76
N VAL A 750 15.98 4.08 -12.45
CA VAL A 750 15.66 3.09 -13.48
C VAL A 750 14.95 3.72 -14.69
N LEU A 751 15.42 3.37 -15.89
CA LEU A 751 14.83 3.75 -17.17
C LEU A 751 14.35 2.49 -17.88
N ARG A 752 13.11 2.50 -18.36
CA ARG A 752 12.52 1.40 -19.15
C ARG A 752 12.02 1.93 -20.48
N ALA A 753 12.36 1.23 -21.56
CA ALA A 753 11.89 1.55 -22.90
C ALA A 753 11.55 0.28 -23.67
N ALA A 754 10.59 0.38 -24.59
CA ALA A 754 10.22 -0.70 -25.49
C ALA A 754 10.04 -0.17 -26.92
N TRP A 755 10.26 -1.05 -27.90
CA TRP A 755 10.04 -0.78 -29.30
C TRP A 755 9.45 -2.00 -29.99
N ASP A 756 8.41 -1.77 -30.79
CA ASP A 756 7.57 -2.77 -31.45
C ASP A 756 8.01 -3.08 -32.89
N GLY A 757 9.23 -2.70 -33.26
CA GLY A 757 9.75 -2.88 -34.61
C GLY A 757 9.12 -1.95 -35.66
N ARG A 758 8.48 -0.84 -35.26
CA ARG A 758 7.84 0.09 -36.20
C ARG A 758 8.55 1.44 -36.30
N ASP A 759 8.49 2.03 -37.49
CA ASP A 759 8.99 3.39 -37.72
C ASP A 759 8.06 4.46 -37.11
N SER A 760 8.40 5.72 -37.30
CA SER A 760 7.57 6.86 -36.87
C SER A 760 6.19 6.93 -37.53
N ALA A 761 6.02 6.35 -38.73
CA ALA A 761 4.75 6.27 -39.45
C ALA A 761 3.88 5.06 -39.05
N GLY A 762 4.36 4.20 -38.14
CA GLY A 762 3.68 2.99 -37.69
C GLY A 762 3.81 1.81 -38.64
N SER A 763 4.66 1.91 -39.66
CA SER A 763 4.97 0.81 -40.57
C SER A 763 6.04 -0.09 -39.94
N ALA A 764 5.95 -1.41 -40.17
CA ALA A 764 7.01 -2.31 -39.77
C ALA A 764 8.30 -1.95 -40.53
N VAL A 765 9.42 -1.85 -39.82
CA VAL A 765 10.70 -1.56 -40.46
C VAL A 765 11.12 -2.72 -41.37
N ALA A 766 11.74 -2.40 -42.51
CA ALA A 766 12.18 -3.40 -43.48
C ALA A 766 13.31 -4.30 -42.93
N ASP A 767 13.38 -5.55 -43.39
CA ASP A 767 14.40 -6.52 -42.95
C ASP A 767 15.82 -5.95 -43.05
N GLY A 768 16.54 -5.94 -41.93
CA GLY A 768 17.89 -5.41 -41.87
C GLY A 768 18.48 -5.47 -40.46
N THR A 769 19.74 -5.06 -40.35
CA THR A 769 20.41 -4.86 -39.06
C THR A 769 20.07 -3.48 -38.53
N PHE A 770 19.66 -3.41 -37.26
CA PHE A 770 19.34 -2.14 -36.61
C PHE A 770 20.31 -1.84 -35.47
N THR A 771 20.57 -0.55 -35.24
CA THR A 771 21.32 -0.08 -34.08
C THR A 771 20.42 0.79 -33.21
N TRP A 772 20.76 0.90 -31.92
CA TRP A 772 20.07 1.79 -31.01
C TRP A 772 21.06 2.59 -30.17
N THR A 773 20.66 3.81 -29.81
CA THR A 773 21.40 4.70 -28.92
C THR A 773 20.44 5.29 -27.90
N LEU A 774 20.69 5.03 -26.62
CA LEU A 774 20.06 5.68 -25.48
C LEU A 774 20.89 6.91 -25.11
N THR A 775 20.21 8.04 -24.93
CA THR A 775 20.80 9.25 -24.36
C THR A 775 19.97 9.74 -23.18
N ALA A 776 20.60 10.26 -22.13
CA ALA A 776 19.90 10.77 -20.96
C ALA A 776 20.60 11.99 -20.35
N GLN A 777 19.83 13.00 -19.96
CA GLN A 777 20.34 14.20 -19.31
C GLN A 777 20.30 14.02 -17.79
N PRO A 778 21.39 14.30 -17.05
CA PRO A 778 21.39 14.29 -15.59
C PRO A 778 20.35 15.26 -15.01
N ALA A 779 19.54 14.83 -14.03
CA ALA A 779 18.52 15.69 -13.43
C ALA A 779 19.12 16.82 -12.58
N ASP A 780 20.29 16.59 -11.99
CA ASP A 780 21.05 17.56 -11.20
C ASP A 780 21.84 18.57 -12.05
N GLY A 781 21.88 18.36 -13.37
CA GLY A 781 22.69 19.15 -14.31
C GLY A 781 24.20 18.94 -14.22
N VAL A 782 24.66 17.93 -13.45
CA VAL A 782 26.09 17.66 -13.26
C VAL A 782 26.57 16.53 -14.17
N GLY A 783 27.59 16.81 -14.97
CA GLY A 783 28.15 15.89 -15.96
C GLY A 783 27.52 16.04 -17.35
N GLY A 784 28.16 15.45 -18.36
CA GLY A 784 27.64 15.43 -19.72
C GLY A 784 26.41 14.52 -19.88
N GLN A 785 25.75 14.63 -21.04
CA GLN A 785 24.69 13.70 -21.42
C GLN A 785 25.23 12.26 -21.47
N LEU A 786 24.57 11.34 -20.78
CA LEU A 786 24.84 9.91 -20.91
C LEU A 786 24.52 9.48 -22.35
N SER A 787 25.38 8.66 -22.96
CA SER A 787 25.15 8.06 -24.28
C SER A 787 25.59 6.59 -24.28
N VAL A 788 24.62 5.68 -24.47
CA VAL A 788 24.84 4.23 -24.48
C VAL A 788 24.32 3.67 -25.80
N ALA A 789 25.18 2.99 -26.55
CA ALA A 789 24.80 2.27 -27.75
C ALA A 789 24.79 0.77 -27.50
N GLY A 790 23.87 0.05 -28.14
CA GLY A 790 23.81 -1.40 -28.03
C GLY A 790 24.35 -2.15 -29.23
N PRO A 791 24.40 -3.48 -29.12
CA PRO A 791 24.74 -4.35 -30.23
C PRO A 791 23.70 -4.24 -31.35
N ALA A 792 24.15 -4.55 -32.56
CA ALA A 792 23.31 -4.71 -33.74
C ALA A 792 22.19 -5.73 -33.48
N LEU A 793 20.94 -5.31 -33.71
CA LEU A 793 19.77 -6.18 -33.60
C LEU A 793 19.58 -6.94 -34.92
N PRO A 794 19.48 -8.29 -34.89
CA PRO A 794 19.08 -9.05 -36.05
C PRO A 794 17.61 -8.76 -36.40
N ALA A 795 17.28 -8.87 -37.69
CA ALA A 795 15.92 -8.64 -38.18
C ALA A 795 14.90 -9.55 -37.48
N PRO A 796 13.66 -9.07 -37.25
CA PRO A 796 12.54 -9.93 -36.87
C PRO A 796 12.40 -11.11 -37.86
N PRO A 797 12.04 -12.31 -37.39
CA PRO A 797 11.61 -13.35 -38.33
C PRO A 797 10.38 -12.84 -39.11
N PRO A 798 10.29 -13.09 -40.42
CA PRO A 798 9.19 -12.58 -41.23
C PRO A 798 7.85 -13.13 -40.72
N PRO A 799 6.77 -12.32 -40.72
CA PRO A 799 5.46 -12.79 -40.30
C PRO A 799 5.03 -13.98 -41.17
N PRO A 800 4.38 -15.01 -40.59
CA PRO A 800 3.98 -16.16 -41.35
C PRO A 800 3.04 -15.74 -42.49
N PRO A 801 3.28 -16.24 -43.71
CA PRO A 801 2.51 -15.86 -44.89
C PRO A 801 1.00 -16.06 -44.71
N ALA A 802 0.22 -15.02 -45.02
CA ALA A 802 -1.22 -15.00 -44.77
C ALA A 802 -1.97 -16.14 -45.50
N LYS A 803 -2.95 -16.74 -44.81
CA LYS A 803 -3.85 -17.76 -45.38
C LYS A 803 -4.69 -17.18 -46.54
N LEU A 804 -4.85 -17.93 -47.62
CA LEU A 804 -5.66 -17.49 -48.77
C LEU A 804 -7.13 -17.31 -48.37
N LYS A 805 -7.70 -16.12 -48.65
CA LYS A 805 -9.12 -15.81 -48.48
C LYS A 805 -9.80 -15.62 -49.83
N ALA A 806 -10.98 -16.21 -50.02
CA ALA A 806 -11.77 -16.02 -51.24
C ALA A 806 -12.37 -14.60 -51.23
N THR A 807 -12.02 -13.80 -52.24
CA THR A 807 -12.60 -12.46 -52.47
C THR A 807 -13.85 -12.53 -53.35
N LYS A 808 -14.02 -13.61 -54.10
CA LYS A 808 -15.27 -13.97 -54.80
C LYS A 808 -15.51 -15.45 -54.68
N ALA A 809 -16.72 -15.85 -54.27
CA ALA A 809 -17.05 -17.25 -54.06
C ALA A 809 -16.98 -18.09 -55.36
N PRO A 810 -16.67 -19.39 -55.27
CA PRO A 810 -16.76 -20.30 -56.41
C PRO A 810 -18.18 -20.39 -56.99
N SER A 811 -18.30 -20.73 -58.28
CA SER A 811 -19.60 -20.95 -58.93
C SER A 811 -19.58 -22.17 -59.86
N ILE A 812 -20.77 -22.65 -60.23
CA ILE A 812 -20.95 -23.79 -61.14
C ILE A 812 -21.52 -23.26 -62.45
N SER A 813 -20.86 -23.60 -63.56
CA SER A 813 -21.28 -23.20 -64.92
C SER A 813 -21.57 -24.42 -65.81
N GLY A 814 -22.40 -24.23 -66.83
CA GLY A 814 -22.81 -25.27 -67.78
C GLY A 814 -24.26 -25.74 -67.63
N THR A 815 -24.69 -26.64 -68.50
CA THR A 815 -26.08 -27.12 -68.52
C THR A 815 -26.30 -28.20 -67.47
N LEU A 816 -27.26 -27.98 -66.56
CA LEU A 816 -27.64 -28.93 -65.50
C LEU A 816 -28.63 -29.99 -66.00
N ALA A 817 -28.22 -30.82 -66.96
CA ALA A 817 -29.02 -31.95 -67.43
C ALA A 817 -28.15 -33.19 -67.69
N VAL A 818 -28.71 -34.39 -67.47
CA VAL A 818 -28.01 -35.66 -67.70
C VAL A 818 -27.37 -35.72 -69.09
N GLY A 819 -26.12 -36.18 -69.14
CA GLY A 819 -25.31 -36.24 -70.36
C GLY A 819 -24.46 -34.99 -70.60
N SER A 820 -24.77 -33.87 -69.94
CA SER A 820 -23.97 -32.64 -69.98
C SER A 820 -22.81 -32.70 -68.98
N THR A 821 -21.84 -31.80 -69.14
CA THR A 821 -20.74 -31.60 -68.19
C THR A 821 -20.81 -30.19 -67.63
N VAL A 822 -20.76 -30.05 -66.32
CA VAL A 822 -20.65 -28.75 -65.63
C VAL A 822 -19.20 -28.49 -65.22
N LYS A 823 -18.82 -27.22 -65.10
CA LYS A 823 -17.46 -26.79 -64.72
C LYS A 823 -17.51 -25.91 -63.47
N ALA A 824 -16.56 -26.13 -62.56
CA ALA A 824 -16.33 -25.29 -61.40
C ALA A 824 -15.54 -24.04 -61.83
N VAL A 825 -16.03 -22.88 -61.43
CA VAL A 825 -15.31 -21.61 -61.52
C VAL A 825 -14.76 -21.33 -60.12
N PRO A 826 -13.43 -21.27 -59.92
CA PRO A 826 -12.82 -21.31 -58.59
C PRO A 826 -12.98 -20.03 -57.74
N GLY A 827 -13.54 -18.96 -58.30
CA GLY A 827 -13.60 -17.65 -57.65
C GLY A 827 -12.29 -16.87 -57.74
N THR A 828 -12.16 -15.79 -56.98
CA THR A 828 -10.92 -15.01 -56.85
C THR A 828 -10.43 -15.07 -55.41
N TRP A 829 -9.11 -15.01 -55.21
CA TRP A 829 -8.45 -15.24 -53.92
C TRP A 829 -7.39 -14.18 -53.65
N SER A 830 -7.22 -13.81 -52.38
CA SER A 830 -6.12 -12.96 -51.91
C SER A 830 -5.38 -13.65 -50.75
N PRO A 831 -4.05 -13.84 -50.86
CA PRO A 831 -3.22 -13.68 -52.06
C PRO A 831 -3.67 -14.58 -53.23
N ALA A 832 -3.27 -14.24 -54.46
CA ALA A 832 -3.67 -14.98 -55.67
C ALA A 832 -3.19 -16.45 -55.60
N ALA A 833 -4.10 -17.40 -55.80
CA ALA A 833 -3.79 -18.83 -55.77
C ALA A 833 -3.06 -19.28 -57.04
N THR A 834 -2.16 -20.27 -56.91
CA THR A 834 -1.44 -20.88 -58.05
C THR A 834 -2.04 -22.22 -58.48
N SER A 835 -2.82 -22.87 -57.61
CA SER A 835 -3.54 -24.11 -57.96
C SER A 835 -4.80 -24.31 -57.12
N TYR A 836 -5.69 -25.18 -57.60
CA TYR A 836 -6.98 -25.47 -56.99
C TYR A 836 -7.22 -26.98 -56.91
N ALA A 837 -7.83 -27.44 -55.82
CA ALA A 837 -8.44 -28.77 -55.71
C ALA A 837 -9.96 -28.64 -55.56
N TYR A 838 -10.70 -29.58 -56.13
CA TYR A 838 -12.16 -29.56 -56.16
C TYR A 838 -12.73 -30.78 -55.45
N GLN A 839 -13.93 -30.62 -54.87
CA GLN A 839 -14.77 -31.75 -54.46
C GLN A 839 -16.23 -31.39 -54.75
N TRP A 840 -16.85 -32.13 -55.66
CA TRP A 840 -18.27 -31.96 -55.97
C TRP A 840 -19.15 -32.72 -54.98
N SER A 841 -20.29 -32.14 -54.66
CA SER A 841 -21.31 -32.74 -53.80
C SER A 841 -22.69 -32.63 -54.44
N ALA A 842 -23.57 -33.59 -54.18
CA ALA A 842 -24.97 -33.59 -54.61
C ALA A 842 -25.87 -33.62 -53.37
N ASN A 843 -26.73 -32.60 -53.21
CA ASN A 843 -27.54 -32.36 -52.01
C ASN A 843 -26.70 -32.41 -50.72
N GLY A 844 -25.51 -31.81 -50.73
CA GLY A 844 -24.61 -31.77 -49.57
C GLY A 844 -23.73 -33.01 -49.39
N THR A 845 -24.00 -34.13 -50.04
CA THR A 845 -23.16 -35.34 -49.95
C THR A 845 -22.08 -35.36 -51.03
N ALA A 846 -20.83 -35.59 -50.64
CA ALA A 846 -19.71 -35.69 -51.57
C ALA A 846 -19.92 -36.80 -52.62
N ILE A 847 -19.74 -36.46 -53.89
CA ILE A 847 -19.76 -37.45 -54.97
C ILE A 847 -18.37 -38.11 -55.01
N LYS A 848 -18.32 -39.40 -54.67
CA LYS A 848 -17.07 -40.18 -54.62
C LYS A 848 -16.29 -40.04 -55.94
N GLY A 849 -15.01 -39.65 -55.84
CA GLY A 849 -14.10 -39.49 -56.98
C GLY A 849 -14.32 -38.22 -57.83
N ALA A 850 -15.30 -37.37 -57.51
CA ALA A 850 -15.54 -36.14 -58.25
C ALA A 850 -14.65 -34.99 -57.76
N THR A 851 -13.36 -35.06 -58.08
CA THR A 851 -12.34 -34.08 -57.66
C THR A 851 -11.78 -33.21 -58.80
N ALA A 852 -12.23 -33.45 -60.04
CA ALA A 852 -11.85 -32.65 -61.20
C ALA A 852 -12.61 -31.31 -61.25
N ALA A 853 -12.06 -30.33 -61.96
CA ALA A 853 -12.71 -29.04 -62.22
C ALA A 853 -14.01 -29.17 -63.03
N SER A 854 -14.27 -30.33 -63.63
CA SER A 854 -15.48 -30.63 -64.40
C SER A 854 -16.18 -31.89 -63.90
N LEU A 855 -17.51 -31.90 -63.90
CA LEU A 855 -18.34 -33.03 -63.50
C LEU A 855 -19.34 -33.38 -64.61
N LYS A 856 -19.27 -34.62 -65.11
CA LYS A 856 -20.26 -35.18 -66.04
C LYS A 856 -21.52 -35.61 -65.29
N LEU A 857 -22.68 -35.14 -65.74
CA LEU A 857 -23.95 -35.40 -65.08
C LEU A 857 -24.55 -36.73 -65.51
N THR A 858 -24.69 -37.66 -64.55
CA THR A 858 -25.24 -39.00 -64.76
C THR A 858 -26.70 -39.07 -64.32
N ALA A 859 -27.38 -40.16 -64.67
CA ALA A 859 -28.78 -40.35 -64.32
C ALA A 859 -29.05 -40.35 -62.79
N SER A 860 -28.07 -40.73 -61.96
CA SER A 860 -28.20 -40.73 -60.49
C SER A 860 -28.21 -39.33 -59.86
N LEU A 861 -27.87 -38.29 -60.63
CA LEU A 861 -27.87 -36.91 -60.19
C LEU A 861 -29.18 -36.18 -60.49
N VAL A 862 -30.09 -36.76 -61.27
CA VAL A 862 -31.39 -36.15 -61.61
C VAL A 862 -32.14 -35.74 -60.34
N GLY A 863 -32.63 -34.51 -60.30
CA GLY A 863 -33.35 -33.94 -59.17
C GLY A 863 -32.46 -33.43 -58.02
N LYS A 864 -31.15 -33.72 -58.02
CA LYS A 864 -30.21 -33.24 -57.01
C LYS A 864 -29.65 -31.85 -57.38
N ARG A 865 -29.33 -31.04 -56.37
CA ARG A 865 -28.57 -29.79 -56.51
C ARG A 865 -27.10 -30.07 -56.28
N LEU A 866 -26.23 -29.41 -57.03
CA LEU A 866 -24.79 -29.58 -56.93
C LEU A 866 -24.15 -28.42 -56.19
N THR A 867 -23.12 -28.72 -55.40
CA THR A 867 -22.18 -27.74 -54.85
C THR A 867 -20.76 -28.21 -55.14
N VAL A 868 -19.82 -27.27 -55.24
CA VAL A 868 -18.38 -27.60 -55.36
C VAL A 868 -17.59 -26.85 -54.30
N LYS A 869 -16.82 -27.61 -53.52
CA LYS A 869 -15.83 -27.08 -52.58
C LYS A 869 -14.52 -26.89 -53.33
N VAL A 870 -13.96 -25.69 -53.28
CA VAL A 870 -12.69 -25.32 -53.89
C VAL A 870 -11.68 -25.05 -52.79
N THR A 871 -10.55 -25.75 -52.85
CA THR A 871 -9.39 -25.52 -52.00
C THR A 871 -8.30 -24.83 -52.82
N ALA A 872 -8.01 -23.57 -52.52
CA ALA A 872 -6.99 -22.77 -53.18
C ALA A 872 -5.64 -22.93 -52.48
N LYS A 873 -4.58 -23.10 -53.28
CA LYS A 873 -3.21 -23.31 -52.81
C LYS A 873 -2.26 -22.32 -53.46
N ARG A 874 -1.26 -21.88 -52.69
CA ARG A 874 -0.08 -21.13 -53.14
C ARG A 874 1.11 -21.64 -52.33
N SER A 875 2.24 -21.86 -53.00
CA SER A 875 3.47 -22.28 -52.30
C SER A 875 3.82 -21.27 -51.21
N GLY A 876 4.20 -21.77 -50.04
CA GLY A 876 4.52 -20.93 -48.90
C GLY A 876 3.32 -20.29 -48.20
N HIS A 877 2.05 -20.54 -48.55
CA HIS A 877 0.90 -20.00 -47.80
C HIS A 877 -0.05 -21.12 -47.32
N PRO A 878 -0.71 -20.97 -46.15
CA PRO A 878 -1.79 -21.87 -45.75
C PRO A 878 -2.95 -21.86 -46.76
N SER A 879 -3.50 -23.03 -47.06
CA SER A 879 -4.58 -23.18 -48.06
C SER A 879 -5.90 -22.54 -47.63
N GLY A 880 -6.61 -21.94 -48.59
CA GLY A 880 -7.94 -21.37 -48.42
C GLY A 880 -9.05 -22.31 -48.92
N VAL A 881 -10.25 -22.24 -48.36
CA VAL A 881 -11.39 -23.10 -48.75
C VAL A 881 -12.66 -22.28 -48.88
N ALA A 882 -13.39 -22.47 -49.98
CA ALA A 882 -14.70 -21.86 -50.23
C ALA A 882 -15.61 -22.83 -50.97
N THR A 883 -16.92 -22.74 -50.75
CA THR A 883 -17.92 -23.61 -51.40
C THR A 883 -18.86 -22.75 -52.24
N SER A 884 -19.22 -23.24 -53.43
CA SER A 884 -20.19 -22.56 -54.29
C SER A 884 -21.59 -22.55 -53.67
N ALA A 885 -22.43 -21.61 -54.10
CA ALA A 885 -23.87 -21.73 -53.90
C ALA A 885 -24.42 -23.03 -54.55
N ALA A 886 -25.51 -23.55 -54.01
CA ALA A 886 -26.18 -24.73 -54.56
C ALA A 886 -26.81 -24.44 -55.93
N SER A 887 -26.54 -25.30 -56.90
CA SER A 887 -27.09 -25.18 -58.26
C SER A 887 -28.61 -25.37 -58.29
N ALA A 888 -29.25 -25.10 -59.44
CA ALA A 888 -30.57 -25.63 -59.75
C ALA A 888 -30.55 -27.17 -59.78
N LYS A 889 -31.72 -27.81 -59.67
CA LYS A 889 -31.84 -29.27 -59.74
C LYS A 889 -31.43 -29.78 -61.12
N VAL A 890 -30.65 -30.86 -61.18
CA VAL A 890 -30.26 -31.49 -62.45
C VAL A 890 -31.50 -32.07 -63.15
N ALA A 891 -31.76 -31.62 -64.36
CA ALA A 891 -32.87 -32.07 -65.19
C ALA A 891 -32.59 -33.42 -65.88
N LYS A 892 -33.66 -34.08 -66.35
CA LYS A 892 -33.54 -35.22 -67.25
C LYS A 892 -32.89 -34.79 -68.57
N GLY A 893 -32.05 -35.65 -69.14
CA GLY A 893 -31.49 -35.48 -70.47
C GLY A 893 -32.56 -35.51 -71.57
N LYS A 894 -32.21 -34.99 -72.75
CA LYS A 894 -33.12 -34.94 -73.92
C LYS A 894 -33.57 -36.35 -74.32
N ALA A 895 -34.82 -36.48 -74.77
CA ALA A 895 -35.35 -37.78 -75.17
C ALA A 895 -34.54 -38.43 -76.31
N PRO A 896 -34.35 -39.76 -76.30
CA PRO A 896 -33.85 -40.48 -77.47
C PRO A 896 -34.65 -40.13 -78.72
N LYS A 897 -33.97 -39.75 -79.80
CA LYS A 897 -34.61 -39.47 -81.08
C LYS A 897 -34.41 -40.67 -82.02
N ALA A 898 -35.47 -41.09 -82.70
CA ALA A 898 -35.38 -42.14 -83.70
C ALA A 898 -34.62 -41.62 -84.93
N THR A 899 -33.40 -42.10 -85.14
CA THR A 899 -32.60 -41.80 -86.33
C THR A 899 -33.04 -42.64 -87.52
N LYS A 900 -33.61 -43.82 -87.27
CA LYS A 900 -34.37 -44.60 -88.25
C LYS A 900 -35.75 -44.88 -87.67
N LYS A 901 -36.81 -44.45 -88.36
CA LYS A 901 -38.18 -44.63 -87.88
C LYS A 901 -38.52 -46.12 -87.69
N PRO A 902 -39.36 -46.47 -86.71
CA PRO A 902 -39.90 -47.82 -86.58
C PRO A 902 -40.62 -48.29 -87.84
N SER A 903 -40.65 -49.59 -88.09
CA SER A 903 -41.38 -50.19 -89.20
C SER A 903 -42.15 -51.44 -88.77
N ILE A 904 -43.17 -51.80 -89.54
CA ILE A 904 -43.93 -53.03 -89.35
C ILE A 904 -43.41 -54.04 -90.38
N SER A 905 -42.97 -55.21 -89.94
CA SER A 905 -42.54 -56.30 -90.81
C SER A 905 -43.51 -57.49 -90.75
N GLY A 906 -43.48 -58.31 -91.80
CA GLY A 906 -44.45 -59.39 -92.04
C GLY A 906 -45.61 -58.96 -92.94
N THR A 907 -46.34 -59.93 -93.48
CA THR A 907 -47.45 -59.68 -94.40
C THR A 907 -48.69 -59.21 -93.62
N PRO A 908 -49.17 -57.96 -93.79
CA PRO A 908 -50.30 -57.44 -93.04
C PRO A 908 -51.61 -58.00 -93.60
N LYS A 909 -51.95 -59.23 -93.22
CA LYS A 909 -53.16 -59.96 -93.64
C LYS A 909 -53.90 -60.54 -92.43
N VAL A 910 -55.23 -60.53 -92.47
CA VAL A 910 -56.08 -61.11 -91.41
C VAL A 910 -55.64 -62.54 -91.08
N GLY A 911 -55.55 -62.85 -89.78
CA GLY A 911 -55.10 -64.14 -89.24
C GLY A 911 -53.59 -64.26 -88.99
N ARG A 912 -52.77 -63.41 -89.64
CA ARG A 912 -51.30 -63.41 -89.49
C ARG A 912 -50.83 -62.46 -88.39
N THR A 913 -49.60 -62.65 -87.95
CA THR A 913 -48.94 -61.81 -86.94
C THR A 913 -47.89 -60.94 -87.60
N VAL A 914 -47.95 -59.63 -87.35
CA VAL A 914 -46.92 -58.67 -87.77
C VAL A 914 -46.00 -58.32 -86.60
N LYS A 915 -44.77 -57.88 -86.89
CA LYS A 915 -43.74 -57.55 -85.88
C LYS A 915 -43.30 -56.10 -86.02
N ALA A 916 -43.24 -55.39 -84.90
CA ALA A 916 -42.66 -54.07 -84.83
C ALA A 916 -41.12 -54.17 -84.80
N LEU A 917 -40.49 -53.49 -85.75
CA LEU A 917 -39.06 -53.21 -85.74
C LEU A 917 -38.85 -51.81 -85.16
N VAL A 918 -38.04 -51.71 -84.10
CA VAL A 918 -37.89 -50.47 -83.31
C VAL A 918 -37.17 -49.34 -84.04
N GLY A 919 -36.50 -49.63 -85.15
CA GLY A 919 -35.61 -48.67 -85.81
C GLY A 919 -34.30 -48.46 -85.04
N ALA A 920 -33.67 -47.31 -85.24
CA ALA A 920 -32.43 -46.91 -84.57
C ALA A 920 -32.66 -45.60 -83.80
N TRP A 921 -32.05 -45.48 -82.62
CA TRP A 921 -32.29 -44.37 -81.69
C TRP A 921 -30.97 -43.80 -81.17
N SER A 922 -30.87 -42.47 -81.12
CA SER A 922 -29.74 -41.75 -80.53
C SER A 922 -30.21 -40.72 -79.51
N PRO A 923 -29.69 -40.73 -78.26
CA PRO A 923 -28.83 -41.78 -77.69
C PRO A 923 -29.54 -43.15 -77.62
N LYS A 924 -28.76 -44.24 -77.62
CA LYS A 924 -29.30 -45.62 -77.58
C LYS A 924 -30.24 -45.79 -76.39
N ALA A 925 -31.46 -46.26 -76.63
CA ALA A 925 -32.41 -46.53 -75.56
C ALA A 925 -31.99 -47.75 -74.72
N ASN A 926 -32.32 -47.75 -73.44
CA ASN A 926 -32.20 -48.91 -72.57
C ASN A 926 -33.33 -49.93 -72.82
N SER A 927 -34.54 -49.46 -73.14
CA SER A 927 -35.69 -50.34 -73.41
C SER A 927 -36.72 -49.68 -74.33
N TYR A 928 -37.65 -50.47 -74.86
CA TYR A 928 -38.70 -50.02 -75.77
C TYR A 928 -40.08 -50.52 -75.32
N ARG A 929 -41.12 -49.70 -75.50
CA ARG A 929 -42.53 -50.12 -75.45
C ARG A 929 -43.21 -49.86 -76.79
N TYR A 930 -44.25 -50.63 -77.09
CA TYR A 930 -44.99 -50.55 -78.34
C TYR A 930 -46.42 -50.13 -78.06
N GLU A 931 -47.00 -49.36 -78.97
CA GLU A 931 -48.41 -48.98 -78.96
C GLU A 931 -48.93 -49.14 -80.38
N TRP A 932 -49.69 -50.22 -80.63
CA TRP A 932 -50.28 -50.47 -81.94
C TRP A 932 -51.56 -49.67 -82.11
N ARG A 933 -51.73 -49.03 -83.27
CA ARG A 933 -52.86 -48.17 -83.61
C ARG A 933 -53.49 -48.60 -84.92
N LEU A 934 -54.82 -48.66 -84.95
CA LEU A 934 -55.64 -48.98 -86.13
C LEU A 934 -56.46 -47.77 -86.53
N ASN A 935 -56.30 -47.31 -87.77
CA ASN A 935 -56.84 -46.02 -88.26
C ASN A 935 -56.56 -44.87 -87.28
N GLY A 936 -55.34 -44.82 -86.74
CA GLY A 936 -54.91 -43.80 -85.77
C GLY A 936 -55.36 -44.03 -84.31
N LYS A 937 -56.36 -44.88 -84.04
CA LYS A 937 -56.82 -45.19 -82.67
C LYS A 937 -56.00 -46.30 -82.02
N LEU A 938 -55.66 -46.16 -80.74
CA LEU A 938 -54.90 -47.16 -79.98
C LEU A 938 -55.69 -48.46 -79.85
N ILE A 939 -55.06 -49.58 -80.18
CA ILE A 939 -55.60 -50.90 -79.90
C ILE A 939 -55.28 -51.21 -78.43
N LYS A 940 -56.29 -51.15 -77.57
CA LYS A 940 -56.13 -51.40 -76.13
C LYS A 940 -55.55 -52.82 -75.91
N GLY A 941 -54.54 -52.92 -75.05
CA GLY A 941 -53.84 -54.18 -74.75
C GLY A 941 -52.73 -54.59 -75.74
N ALA A 942 -52.68 -54.01 -76.95
CA ALA A 942 -51.65 -54.32 -77.94
C ALA A 942 -50.36 -53.53 -77.67
N THR A 943 -49.58 -53.97 -76.69
CA THR A 943 -48.31 -53.35 -76.31
C THR A 943 -47.07 -54.22 -76.57
N GLY A 944 -47.28 -55.43 -77.10
CA GLY A 944 -46.23 -56.36 -77.47
C GLY A 944 -45.47 -55.96 -78.74
N LYS A 945 -44.29 -56.55 -78.92
CA LYS A 945 -43.49 -56.38 -80.15
C LYS A 945 -44.18 -56.98 -81.38
N THR A 946 -45.14 -57.88 -81.20
CA THR A 946 -45.92 -58.51 -82.26
C THR A 946 -47.41 -58.24 -82.07
N LEU A 947 -48.16 -58.25 -83.17
CA LEU A 947 -49.62 -58.11 -83.15
C LEU A 947 -50.27 -59.10 -84.12
N LYS A 948 -51.15 -59.96 -83.62
CA LYS A 948 -52.01 -60.82 -84.44
C LYS A 948 -53.15 -59.99 -85.02
N LEU A 949 -53.32 -60.03 -86.34
CA LEU A 949 -54.32 -59.24 -87.06
C LEU A 949 -55.64 -60.01 -87.09
N THR A 950 -56.67 -59.47 -86.44
CA THR A 950 -57.99 -60.11 -86.39
C THR A 950 -58.85 -59.69 -87.59
N SER A 951 -59.94 -60.41 -87.84
CA SER A 951 -60.89 -60.09 -88.92
C SER A 951 -61.44 -58.67 -88.83
N SER A 952 -61.60 -58.12 -87.62
CA SER A 952 -62.02 -56.73 -87.37
C SER A 952 -61.06 -55.65 -87.89
N MET A 953 -59.82 -56.03 -88.21
CA MET A 953 -58.77 -55.13 -88.67
C MET A 953 -58.67 -55.03 -90.20
N ARG A 954 -59.41 -55.87 -90.94
CA ARG A 954 -59.42 -55.90 -92.40
C ARG A 954 -59.66 -54.51 -93.02
N ASN A 955 -58.89 -54.19 -94.05
CA ASN A 955 -58.88 -52.95 -94.82
C ASN A 955 -58.60 -51.67 -94.02
N LYS A 956 -58.17 -51.78 -92.75
CA LYS A 956 -57.79 -50.64 -91.91
C LYS A 956 -56.27 -50.42 -91.92
N LYS A 957 -55.85 -49.16 -91.71
CA LYS A 957 -54.45 -48.73 -91.63
C LYS A 957 -53.88 -49.02 -90.25
N LEU A 958 -52.91 -49.91 -90.17
CA LEU A 958 -52.19 -50.24 -88.95
C LEU A 958 -50.89 -49.44 -88.87
N THR A 959 -50.59 -48.90 -87.69
CA THR A 959 -49.32 -48.24 -87.33
C THR A 959 -48.85 -48.73 -85.96
N VAL A 960 -47.56 -48.60 -85.67
CA VAL A 960 -47.02 -48.83 -84.32
C VAL A 960 -46.19 -47.65 -83.89
N THR A 961 -46.46 -47.13 -82.69
CA THR A 961 -45.60 -46.15 -82.02
C THR A 961 -44.66 -46.87 -81.09
N VAL A 962 -43.36 -46.67 -81.28
CA VAL A 962 -42.31 -47.18 -80.40
C VAL A 962 -41.88 -46.07 -79.46
N ILE A 963 -41.90 -46.37 -78.16
CA ILE A 963 -41.50 -45.49 -77.07
C ILE A 963 -40.16 -45.99 -76.53
N ALA A 964 -39.10 -45.23 -76.80
CA ALA A 964 -37.73 -45.51 -76.39
C ALA A 964 -37.43 -44.87 -75.02
N ARG A 965 -37.03 -45.69 -74.05
CA ARG A 965 -36.65 -45.22 -72.71
C ARG A 965 -35.16 -45.27 -72.51
N ARG A 966 -34.58 -44.21 -71.95
CA ARG A 966 -33.19 -44.18 -71.48
C ARG A 966 -33.14 -43.60 -70.08
N SER A 967 -32.48 -44.28 -69.14
CA SER A 967 -32.39 -43.85 -67.75
C SER A 967 -31.88 -42.42 -67.64
N GLY A 968 -32.54 -41.60 -66.83
CA GLY A 968 -32.23 -40.18 -66.66
C GLY A 968 -32.55 -39.29 -67.87
N HIS A 969 -33.22 -39.79 -68.91
CA HIS A 969 -33.67 -39.00 -70.06
C HIS A 969 -35.20 -39.02 -70.16
N VAL A 970 -35.78 -38.08 -70.90
CA VAL A 970 -37.21 -38.10 -71.25
C VAL A 970 -37.49 -39.26 -72.24
N ASP A 971 -38.71 -39.81 -72.26
CA ASP A 971 -39.07 -40.90 -73.19
C ASP A 971 -39.16 -40.39 -74.64
N GLY A 972 -38.46 -41.05 -75.56
CA GLY A 972 -38.53 -40.80 -77.00
C GLY A 972 -39.70 -41.53 -77.63
N LYS A 973 -40.40 -40.93 -78.60
CA LYS A 973 -41.53 -41.58 -79.30
C LYS A 973 -41.40 -41.41 -80.81
N ALA A 974 -41.67 -42.48 -81.57
CA ALA A 974 -41.70 -42.45 -83.03
C ALA A 974 -42.71 -43.46 -83.56
N THR A 975 -43.48 -43.07 -84.58
CA THR A 975 -44.52 -43.90 -85.19
C THR A 975 -44.07 -44.42 -86.55
N SER A 976 -44.40 -45.68 -86.85
CA SER A 976 -44.13 -46.29 -88.15
C SER A 976 -44.95 -45.66 -89.28
N LYS A 977 -44.53 -45.89 -90.53
CA LYS A 977 -45.44 -45.71 -91.68
C LYS A 977 -46.65 -46.65 -91.52
N SER A 978 -47.80 -46.23 -92.04
CA SER A 978 -49.03 -47.04 -92.00
C SER A 978 -49.01 -48.16 -93.03
N VAL A 979 -49.49 -49.35 -92.65
CA VAL A 979 -49.71 -50.49 -93.56
C VAL A 979 -51.19 -50.87 -93.55
N THR A 980 -51.78 -51.16 -94.70
CA THR A 980 -53.19 -51.58 -94.78
C THR A 980 -53.30 -53.09 -94.57
N VAL A 981 -54.16 -53.53 -93.65
CA VAL A 981 -54.40 -54.95 -93.40
C VAL A 981 -55.26 -55.54 -94.51
N ARG A 982 -54.72 -56.44 -95.32
CA ARG A 982 -55.40 -57.07 -96.46
C ARG A 982 -56.24 -58.29 -96.05
N ARG A 983 -57.07 -58.76 -97.00
CA ARG A 983 -58.02 -59.86 -96.80
C ARG A 983 -57.37 -61.19 -96.49
#